data_AF-A0A0Q5YUX8-F1
#
_entry.id   AF-A0A0Q5YUX8-F1
#
_cell.length_a   1.000
_cell.length_b   1.000
_cell.length_c   1.000
_cell.angle_alpha   90.00
_cell.angle_beta   90.00
_cell.angle_gamma   90.00
#
_symmetry.space_group_name_H-M   'P 1'
#
loop_
_entity.id
_entity.type
_entity.pdbx_description
1 polymer ?
#
loop_
_entity_poly.entity_id
_entity_poly.type
_entity_poly.pdbx_seq_one_letter_code
_entity_poly.pdbx_strand_id
1 'polypeptide(L)'
;MIQTENAKPGNSDWPITALSDQPTVEGYASHTSVSRGETIRFFVSSSAPSYTMTIYRMGWYGGAGARRMHQVTLPGTRQSTAAPDAQTGMIDAGWAESYRLTIPASADKSDWATGVYLAKLTPSSGSQSYIMFVVRDDTSTAPFTFQSAVTTHQAYNNWGGKSLYHYNSGGAPARKVSFNRPYKRQAWSDAGTGKFLNWEIYFLRFLEREGHDVSYITNIDVHANPGRLQQHKAFLVAGHDEYWTYQMRAGVQQAQANGVHLGFFSANQTYWQIRLEPSAAGEANRTVVAYKEAAQSQDPLAIDGEASNDRYITTRFRDLKPIFGVDDPVAQPENALVGVQYHGDPFNGDIVVSDPGNWAFASTGVVAGSRFSGMLGYETDTIVNNGYSPGGLRKLAESPDPWGSSHVVTYTTPSGSIVFATGSMQWNWGLDNYGFRNLENAAVKQTTRNVLARFGSSALPLPINLLATGGPQRVDLTWTAVTGATAYNVYRGTSDSNLGTAPYRTGITATAFADMALEAGTYYYQVAATNGTSEGGRSAVASGVAGVAAPAPAPATAPAPAPAPAPAPAPAPAPAPATCSFPAWVQGQQYAAGAIVAYQGAFYRARFANPGYNPTISTYYWERYTCTTAPAPAPAPAPAPAPAPAPAPAPAPAPAACSYPLWVQGRQYAAGSIVTYQSRLYRAKFANPGYNPTISTYYWEPYTCR
;
A
#
# COMPACT_ATOMS: atom_id res chain seq x y z
N MET A 1 1.03 -0.65 -14.47
CA MET A 1 0.17 -0.02 -15.50
C MET A 1 0.40 1.49 -15.60
N ILE A 2 0.50 2.21 -14.48
CA ILE A 2 0.71 3.68 -14.46
C ILE A 2 1.96 4.14 -15.21
N GLN A 3 3.06 3.38 -15.16
CA GLN A 3 4.28 3.71 -15.92
C GLN A 3 4.05 3.70 -17.43
N THR A 4 3.30 2.72 -17.95
CA THR A 4 2.92 2.65 -19.37
C THR A 4 2.04 3.82 -19.76
N GLU A 5 1.10 4.21 -18.88
CA GLU A 5 0.27 5.38 -19.10
C GLU A 5 1.11 6.68 -19.11
N ASN A 6 2.01 6.86 -18.14
CA ASN A 6 2.86 8.05 -18.04
C ASN A 6 3.91 8.19 -19.15
N ALA A 7 4.23 7.11 -19.86
CA ALA A 7 5.10 7.15 -21.03
C ALA A 7 4.41 7.79 -22.26
N LYS A 8 3.07 7.95 -22.23
CA LYS A 8 2.34 8.61 -23.32
C LYS A 8 2.56 10.12 -23.31
N PRO A 9 2.45 10.80 -24.47
CA PRO A 9 2.55 12.25 -24.53
C PRO A 9 1.50 12.94 -23.65
N GLY A 10 1.96 13.88 -22.82
CA GLY A 10 1.09 14.77 -22.06
C GLY A 10 0.64 16.00 -22.83
N ASN A 11 -0.32 16.71 -22.27
CA ASN A 11 -0.89 17.96 -22.76
C ASN A 11 -0.72 19.02 -21.67
N SER A 12 -0.30 20.24 -22.01
CA SER A 12 -0.09 21.34 -21.05
C SER A 12 -1.17 22.43 -21.14
N ASP A 13 -2.14 22.28 -22.04
CA ASP A 13 -3.26 23.21 -22.28
C ASP A 13 -4.51 22.92 -21.44
N TRP A 14 -4.42 21.93 -20.54
CA TRP A 14 -5.49 21.62 -19.60
C TRP A 14 -5.78 22.75 -18.59
N PRO A 15 -4.82 23.51 -18.02
CA PRO A 15 -5.13 24.54 -17.02
C PRO A 15 -6.14 25.58 -17.53
N ILE A 16 -7.04 26.02 -16.66
CA ILE A 16 -7.99 27.08 -17.00
C ILE A 16 -7.25 28.42 -17.11
N THR A 17 -7.47 29.12 -18.21
CA THR A 17 -6.88 30.43 -18.51
C THR A 17 -7.87 31.58 -18.35
N ALA A 18 -9.18 31.29 -18.40
CA ALA A 18 -10.25 32.27 -18.21
C ALA A 18 -11.09 31.90 -16.98
N LEU A 19 -10.75 32.47 -15.82
CA LEU A 19 -11.43 32.22 -14.54
C LEU A 19 -12.31 33.40 -14.11
N SER A 20 -13.50 33.11 -13.59
CA SER A 20 -14.47 34.04 -12.99
C SER A 20 -15.25 33.32 -11.89
N ASP A 21 -15.67 34.04 -10.85
CA ASP A 21 -16.58 33.50 -9.82
C ASP A 21 -18.03 33.41 -10.30
N GLN A 22 -18.31 34.01 -11.46
CA GLN A 22 -19.57 33.96 -12.20
C GLN A 22 -19.34 33.19 -13.52
N PRO A 23 -19.47 31.86 -13.52
CA PRO A 23 -19.24 31.04 -14.70
C PRO A 23 -20.19 31.37 -15.85
N THR A 24 -19.67 31.45 -17.07
CA THR A 24 -20.53 31.39 -18.28
C THR A 24 -20.82 29.96 -18.70
N VAL A 25 -20.05 28.98 -18.20
CA VAL A 25 -20.33 27.55 -18.28
C VAL A 25 -19.89 26.84 -17.01
N GLU A 26 -20.69 25.88 -16.55
CA GLU A 26 -20.40 24.99 -15.42
C GLU A 26 -21.24 23.71 -15.50
N GLY A 27 -20.84 22.67 -14.76
CA GLY A 27 -21.50 21.39 -14.83
C GLY A 27 -21.13 20.43 -13.71
N TYR A 28 -21.78 19.27 -13.73
CA TYR A 28 -21.51 18.13 -12.86
C TYR A 28 -21.69 16.82 -13.63
N ALA A 29 -21.20 15.72 -13.04
CA ALA A 29 -21.37 14.39 -13.59
C ALA A 29 -22.40 13.56 -12.80
N SER A 30 -22.99 12.54 -13.44
CA SER A 30 -23.95 11.62 -12.81
C SER A 30 -23.36 10.82 -11.65
N HIS A 31 -22.05 10.62 -11.63
CA HIS A 31 -21.33 9.87 -10.61
C HIS A 31 -20.02 10.57 -10.28
N THR A 32 -19.52 10.38 -9.05
CA THR A 32 -18.18 10.84 -8.65
C THR A 32 -17.09 9.94 -9.23
N SER A 33 -17.44 8.69 -9.56
CA SER A 33 -16.56 7.72 -10.20
C SER A 33 -17.35 6.84 -11.18
N VAL A 34 -16.66 6.27 -12.17
CA VAL A 34 -17.16 5.18 -13.02
C VAL A 34 -16.03 4.19 -13.30
N SER A 35 -16.36 2.91 -13.45
CA SER A 35 -15.44 1.86 -13.85
C SER A 35 -15.30 1.80 -15.37
N ARG A 36 -14.24 1.14 -15.85
CA ARG A 36 -14.08 0.85 -17.28
C ARG A 36 -15.26 0.00 -17.76
N GLY A 37 -15.87 0.39 -18.87
CA GLY A 37 -17.10 -0.20 -19.40
C GLY A 37 -18.38 0.45 -18.90
N GLU A 38 -18.34 1.24 -17.82
CA GLU A 38 -19.49 1.99 -17.33
C GLU A 38 -19.66 3.31 -18.09
N THR A 39 -20.83 3.93 -17.93
CA THR A 39 -21.17 5.19 -18.59
C THR A 39 -21.29 6.33 -17.58
N ILE A 40 -20.66 7.45 -17.90
CA ILE A 40 -20.79 8.72 -17.17
C ILE A 40 -21.60 9.72 -18.00
N ARG A 41 -22.55 10.40 -17.36
CA ARG A 41 -23.33 11.49 -17.97
C ARG A 41 -22.87 12.83 -17.42
N PHE A 42 -22.90 13.85 -18.26
CA PHE A 42 -22.53 15.22 -17.93
C PHE A 42 -23.73 16.15 -18.09
N PHE A 43 -23.92 17.01 -17.10
CA PHE A 43 -25.01 17.98 -17.01
C PHE A 43 -24.39 19.36 -16.97
N VAL A 44 -24.63 20.18 -17.99
CA VAL A 44 -23.95 21.46 -18.19
C VAL A 44 -24.97 22.58 -18.40
N SER A 45 -24.76 23.69 -17.71
CA SER A 45 -25.46 24.95 -17.96
C SER A 45 -24.48 25.95 -18.57
N SER A 46 -24.84 26.54 -19.70
CA SER A 46 -23.99 27.49 -20.43
C SER A 46 -24.80 28.67 -20.94
N SER A 47 -24.34 29.90 -20.68
CA SER A 47 -24.86 31.11 -21.32
C SER A 47 -24.24 31.39 -22.69
N ALA A 48 -23.09 30.78 -23.01
CA ALA A 48 -22.49 30.85 -24.33
C ALA A 48 -23.23 29.90 -25.31
N PRO A 49 -23.36 30.25 -26.62
CA PRO A 49 -24.10 29.43 -27.61
C PRO A 49 -23.53 28.03 -27.85
N SER A 50 -22.23 27.85 -27.61
CA SER A 50 -21.55 26.57 -27.70
C SER A 50 -20.38 26.51 -26.72
N TYR A 51 -19.97 25.30 -26.37
CA TYR A 51 -18.78 25.04 -25.58
C TYR A 51 -18.09 23.76 -26.05
N THR A 52 -16.78 23.68 -25.85
CA THR A 52 -15.99 22.46 -26.05
C THR A 52 -15.71 21.84 -24.69
N MET A 53 -16.07 20.56 -24.53
CA MET A 53 -15.68 19.75 -23.39
C MET A 53 -14.48 18.89 -23.78
N THR A 54 -13.34 19.14 -23.14
CA THR A 54 -12.11 18.36 -23.30
C THR A 54 -11.83 17.59 -22.01
N ILE A 55 -11.81 16.27 -22.08
CA ILE A 55 -11.55 15.41 -20.93
C ILE A 55 -10.06 15.11 -20.86
N TYR A 56 -9.48 15.36 -19.69
CA TYR A 56 -8.10 15.11 -19.36
C TYR A 56 -8.02 14.07 -18.24
N ARG A 57 -7.11 13.11 -18.37
CA ARG A 57 -6.68 12.26 -17.25
C ARG A 57 -5.49 12.94 -16.58
N MET A 58 -5.61 13.21 -15.28
CA MET A 58 -4.58 13.86 -14.48
C MET A 58 -3.45 12.88 -14.17
N GLY A 59 -2.21 13.35 -14.14
CA GLY A 59 -1.03 12.49 -13.94
C GLY A 59 0.29 13.23 -14.05
N TRP A 60 1.39 12.51 -14.20
CA TRP A 60 2.72 13.13 -14.35
C TRP A 60 3.04 13.57 -15.78
N TYR A 61 3.07 12.62 -16.72
CA TYR A 61 3.33 12.85 -18.16
C TYR A 61 4.55 13.73 -18.46
N GLY A 62 5.70 13.43 -17.85
CA GLY A 62 6.92 14.22 -18.03
C GLY A 62 6.81 15.66 -17.50
N GLY A 63 5.87 15.92 -16.60
CA GLY A 63 5.62 17.23 -15.99
C GLY A 63 4.40 17.97 -16.56
N ALA A 64 3.89 17.56 -17.73
CA ALA A 64 2.75 18.21 -18.40
C ALA A 64 1.47 18.21 -17.54
N GLY A 65 1.30 17.22 -16.66
CA GLY A 65 0.25 17.19 -15.64
C GLY A 65 -1.06 16.54 -16.05
N ALA A 66 -1.29 16.34 -17.34
CA ALA A 66 -2.44 15.61 -17.83
C ALA A 66 -2.21 15.05 -19.23
N ARG A 67 -3.04 14.08 -19.63
CA ARG A 67 -3.20 13.64 -21.02
C ARG A 67 -4.62 13.87 -21.49
N ARG A 68 -4.79 14.40 -22.70
CA ARG A 68 -6.11 14.55 -23.33
C ARG A 68 -6.65 13.17 -23.73
N MET A 69 -7.87 12.89 -23.29
CA MET A 69 -8.54 11.59 -23.46
C MET A 69 -9.65 11.66 -24.50
N HIS A 70 -10.41 12.75 -24.48
CA HIS A 70 -11.58 12.92 -25.32
C HIS A 70 -11.87 14.41 -25.53
N GLN A 71 -12.51 14.76 -26.64
CA GLN A 71 -12.96 16.12 -26.90
C GLN A 71 -14.25 16.12 -27.72
N VAL A 72 -15.18 16.98 -27.34
CA VAL A 72 -16.45 17.17 -28.05
C VAL A 72 -16.91 18.63 -27.95
N THR A 73 -17.46 19.18 -29.02
CA THR A 73 -18.11 20.49 -29.02
C THR A 73 -19.62 20.29 -28.99
N LEU A 74 -20.29 21.01 -28.08
CA LEU A 74 -21.71 20.84 -27.77
C LEU A 74 -22.43 22.20 -27.83
N PRO A 75 -23.74 22.22 -28.13
CA PRO A 75 -24.54 23.43 -28.00
C PRO A 75 -24.64 23.82 -26.52
N GLY A 76 -24.60 25.13 -26.25
CA GLY A 76 -24.78 25.67 -24.92
C GLY A 76 -26.23 26.03 -24.65
N THR A 77 -26.76 25.52 -23.54
CA THR A 77 -28.11 25.83 -23.06
C THR A 77 -28.02 26.28 -21.61
N ARG A 78 -28.62 27.43 -21.29
CA ARG A 78 -28.72 27.89 -19.91
C ARG A 78 -29.86 27.15 -19.23
N GLN A 79 -29.53 26.41 -18.17
CA GLN A 79 -30.49 25.61 -17.39
C GLN A 79 -30.80 26.31 -16.06
N SER A 80 -32.06 26.24 -15.63
CA SER A 80 -32.50 26.79 -14.33
C SER A 80 -32.19 25.81 -13.20
N THR A 81 -32.08 26.34 -11.98
CA THR A 81 -31.91 25.57 -10.76
C THR A 81 -32.95 26.04 -9.75
N ALA A 82 -33.56 25.10 -9.04
CA ALA A 82 -34.52 25.41 -8.00
C ALA A 82 -33.86 26.18 -6.84
N ALA A 83 -34.66 26.93 -6.09
CA ALA A 83 -34.20 27.52 -4.84
C ALA A 83 -33.80 26.42 -3.84
N PRO A 84 -32.89 26.71 -2.88
CA PRO A 84 -32.52 25.75 -1.85
C PRO A 84 -33.75 25.25 -1.09
N ASP A 85 -33.77 23.96 -0.77
CA ASP A 85 -34.81 23.36 0.07
C ASP A 85 -34.91 24.10 1.41
N ALA A 86 -36.12 24.48 1.80
CA ALA A 86 -36.32 25.38 2.94
C ALA A 86 -35.96 24.74 4.29
N GLN A 87 -36.02 23.41 4.40
CA GLN A 87 -35.76 22.69 5.65
C GLN A 87 -34.29 22.26 5.75
N THR A 88 -33.76 21.70 4.67
CA THR A 88 -32.44 21.07 4.64
C THR A 88 -31.38 21.97 4.03
N GLY A 89 -31.75 23.06 3.34
CA GLY A 89 -30.83 23.91 2.58
C GLY A 89 -30.22 23.21 1.36
N MET A 90 -30.70 22.02 0.99
CA MET A 90 -30.17 21.25 -0.12
C MET A 90 -30.43 21.98 -1.44
N ILE A 91 -29.43 21.97 -2.31
CA ILE A 91 -29.57 22.42 -3.69
C ILE A 91 -29.26 21.23 -4.58
N ASP A 92 -30.21 20.86 -5.42
CA ASP A 92 -30.02 19.94 -6.53
C ASP A 92 -30.25 20.74 -7.82
N ALA A 93 -29.31 20.68 -8.77
CA ALA A 93 -29.40 21.49 -9.96
C ALA A 93 -30.56 21.09 -10.86
N GLY A 94 -30.92 19.79 -10.89
CA GLY A 94 -32.03 19.27 -11.70
C GLY A 94 -31.83 19.45 -13.21
N TRP A 95 -30.59 19.59 -13.67
CA TRP A 95 -30.29 19.86 -15.08
C TRP A 95 -30.52 18.62 -15.96
N ALA A 96 -30.94 18.85 -17.20
CA ALA A 96 -31.01 17.84 -18.24
C ALA A 96 -29.61 17.44 -18.72
N GLU A 97 -29.49 16.17 -19.11
CA GLU A 97 -28.25 15.60 -19.64
C GLU A 97 -27.81 16.36 -20.90
N SER A 98 -26.55 16.79 -20.93
CA SER A 98 -25.94 17.45 -22.08
C SER A 98 -25.07 16.50 -22.91
N TYR A 99 -24.47 15.50 -22.28
CA TYR A 99 -23.60 14.52 -22.94
C TYR A 99 -23.47 13.23 -22.12
N ARG A 100 -23.19 12.11 -22.80
CA ARG A 100 -22.81 10.84 -22.17
C ARG A 100 -21.57 10.25 -22.80
N LEU A 101 -20.77 9.60 -21.98
CA LEU A 101 -19.54 8.92 -22.40
C LEU A 101 -19.49 7.54 -21.75
N THR A 102 -19.39 6.50 -22.57
CA THR A 102 -19.04 5.14 -22.11
C THR A 102 -17.53 5.02 -22.05
N ILE A 103 -16.98 4.67 -20.89
CA ILE A 103 -15.55 4.46 -20.72
C ILE A 103 -15.16 3.15 -21.43
N PRO A 104 -14.21 3.16 -22.38
CA PRO A 104 -13.77 1.95 -23.05
C PRO A 104 -13.29 0.86 -22.08
N ALA A 105 -13.81 -0.36 -22.25
CA ALA A 105 -13.37 -1.58 -21.56
C ALA A 105 -12.32 -2.35 -22.37
N SER A 106 -11.36 -1.65 -22.99
CA SER A 106 -10.33 -2.25 -23.82
C SER A 106 -9.42 -3.22 -23.02
N ALA A 107 -8.74 -4.14 -23.69
CA ALA A 107 -7.77 -5.02 -23.03
C ALA A 107 -6.55 -4.23 -22.52
N ASP A 108 -6.14 -3.18 -23.25
CA ASP A 108 -5.13 -2.23 -22.79
C ASP A 108 -5.73 -1.29 -21.74
N LYS A 109 -5.46 -1.59 -20.47
CA LYS A 109 -5.91 -0.78 -19.34
C LYS A 109 -5.36 0.65 -19.36
N SER A 110 -4.31 0.95 -20.13
CA SER A 110 -3.78 2.31 -20.25
C SER A 110 -4.63 3.21 -21.16
N ASP A 111 -5.42 2.66 -22.08
CA ASP A 111 -6.26 3.43 -23.01
C ASP A 111 -7.22 4.38 -22.25
N TRP A 112 -7.78 3.89 -21.14
CA TRP A 112 -8.46 4.66 -20.09
C TRP A 112 -8.00 4.18 -18.72
N ALA A 113 -6.78 4.58 -18.35
CA ALA A 113 -6.15 4.23 -17.08
C ALA A 113 -6.97 4.73 -15.89
N THR A 114 -6.98 3.97 -14.80
CA THR A 114 -7.52 4.48 -13.54
C THR A 114 -6.81 5.79 -13.14
N GLY A 115 -7.57 6.74 -12.62
CA GLY A 115 -7.07 8.09 -12.36
C GLY A 115 -8.17 9.07 -12.01
N VAL A 116 -7.75 10.26 -11.61
CA VAL A 116 -8.61 11.45 -11.54
C VAL A 116 -8.70 12.06 -12.94
N TYR A 117 -9.91 12.45 -13.35
CA TYR A 117 -10.19 13.05 -14.64
C TYR A 117 -10.88 14.40 -14.46
N LEU A 118 -10.49 15.36 -15.31
CA LEU A 118 -11.11 16.68 -15.40
C LEU A 118 -11.70 16.86 -16.79
N ALA A 119 -13.02 17.07 -16.88
CA ALA A 119 -13.65 17.58 -18.08
C ALA A 119 -13.62 19.11 -18.07
N LYS A 120 -12.72 19.70 -18.86
CA LYS A 120 -12.61 21.14 -19.05
C LYS A 120 -13.70 21.63 -19.99
N LEU A 121 -14.56 22.51 -19.51
CA LEU A 121 -15.58 23.19 -20.28
C LEU A 121 -15.03 24.54 -20.76
N THR A 122 -14.84 24.67 -22.07
CA THR A 122 -14.38 25.90 -22.72
C THR A 122 -15.50 26.50 -23.56
N PRO A 123 -16.16 27.57 -23.08
CA PRO A 123 -17.25 28.19 -23.83
C PRO A 123 -16.70 28.99 -25.02
N SER A 124 -17.55 29.23 -26.01
CA SER A 124 -17.24 30.15 -27.14
C SER A 124 -17.01 31.59 -26.68
N SER A 125 -17.53 31.97 -25.51
CA SER A 125 -17.23 33.23 -24.84
C SER A 125 -17.32 33.12 -23.31
N GLY A 126 -16.49 33.89 -22.60
CA GLY A 126 -16.50 33.94 -21.13
C GLY A 126 -15.52 32.98 -20.47
N SER A 127 -15.91 32.41 -19.33
CA SER A 127 -15.01 31.77 -18.38
C SER A 127 -15.14 30.24 -18.36
N GLN A 128 -14.01 29.54 -18.32
CA GLN A 128 -13.92 28.08 -18.33
C GLN A 128 -14.18 27.49 -16.94
N SER A 129 -14.60 26.23 -16.88
CA SER A 129 -14.80 25.47 -15.63
C SER A 129 -14.42 24.00 -15.80
N TYR A 130 -14.31 23.27 -14.70
CA TYR A 130 -14.12 21.82 -14.72
C TYR A 130 -15.34 21.06 -14.20
N ILE A 131 -15.44 19.81 -14.64
CA ILE A 131 -16.16 18.73 -13.95
C ILE A 131 -15.12 17.67 -13.56
N MET A 132 -15.05 17.30 -12.29
CA MET A 132 -14.16 16.25 -11.81
C MET A 132 -14.90 14.92 -11.67
N PHE A 133 -14.23 13.83 -12.05
CA PHE A 133 -14.66 12.46 -11.76
C PHE A 133 -13.45 11.52 -11.71
N VAL A 134 -13.63 10.31 -11.18
CA VAL A 134 -12.61 9.26 -11.17
C VAL A 134 -12.97 8.16 -12.15
N VAL A 135 -12.00 7.68 -12.93
CA VAL A 135 -12.14 6.40 -13.63
C VAL A 135 -11.45 5.33 -12.79
N ARG A 136 -12.21 4.29 -12.45
CA ARG A 136 -11.77 3.16 -11.64
C ARG A 136 -11.31 2.00 -12.52
N ASP A 137 -10.48 1.13 -11.96
CA ASP A 137 -10.30 -0.23 -12.46
C ASP A 137 -10.66 -1.20 -11.32
N ASP A 138 -11.83 -1.82 -11.41
CA ASP A 138 -12.36 -2.70 -10.36
C ASP A 138 -11.69 -4.07 -10.31
N THR A 139 -10.85 -4.35 -11.30
CA THR A 139 -10.02 -5.55 -11.37
C THR A 139 -8.56 -5.27 -10.99
N SER A 140 -8.25 -4.04 -10.55
CA SER A 140 -6.89 -3.65 -10.23
C SER A 140 -6.39 -4.35 -8.98
N THR A 141 -5.15 -4.82 -9.05
CA THR A 141 -4.38 -5.35 -7.90
C THR A 141 -3.12 -4.52 -7.66
N ALA A 142 -3.14 -3.24 -8.03
CA ALA A 142 -2.02 -2.34 -7.79
C ALA A 142 -1.68 -2.33 -6.29
N PRO A 143 -0.41 -2.19 -5.89
CA PRO A 143 -0.02 -2.21 -4.47
C PRO A 143 -0.69 -1.08 -3.67
N PHE A 144 -0.99 0.06 -4.30
CA PHE A 144 -1.58 1.21 -3.65
C PHE A 144 -2.96 1.52 -4.21
N THR A 145 -3.87 1.93 -3.33
CA THR A 145 -5.11 2.61 -3.71
C THR A 145 -5.14 4.01 -3.13
N PHE A 146 -5.44 4.99 -3.97
CA PHE A 146 -5.57 6.40 -3.64
C PHE A 146 -7.05 6.76 -3.60
N GLN A 147 -7.49 7.34 -2.49
CA GLN A 147 -8.85 7.84 -2.34
C GLN A 147 -8.90 9.35 -2.55
N SER A 148 -9.77 9.80 -3.45
CA SER A 148 -10.16 11.22 -3.57
C SER A 148 -11.34 11.54 -2.64
N ALA A 149 -11.23 12.66 -1.94
CA ALA A 149 -12.06 13.05 -0.81
C ALA A 149 -13.38 13.76 -1.21
N VAL A 150 -14.13 13.21 -2.18
CA VAL A 150 -15.26 13.90 -2.82
C VAL A 150 -16.40 14.29 -1.87
N THR A 151 -16.63 13.57 -0.77
CA THR A 151 -17.57 13.99 0.29
C THR A 151 -17.11 15.26 1.01
N THR A 152 -15.82 15.39 1.30
CA THR A 152 -15.21 16.59 1.88
C THR A 152 -15.27 17.74 0.87
N HIS A 153 -14.95 17.47 -0.40
CA HIS A 153 -15.12 18.44 -1.48
C HIS A 153 -16.55 19.00 -1.49
N GLN A 154 -17.54 18.12 -1.30
CA GLN A 154 -18.95 18.49 -1.35
C GLN A 154 -19.47 19.16 -0.08
N ALA A 155 -18.94 18.80 1.08
CA ALA A 155 -19.24 19.43 2.36
C ALA A 155 -18.90 20.93 2.37
N TYR A 156 -17.78 21.29 1.74
CA TYR A 156 -17.30 22.67 1.60
C TYR A 156 -17.85 23.39 0.36
N ASN A 157 -18.56 22.68 -0.53
CA ASN A 157 -19.06 23.25 -1.77
C ASN A 157 -20.21 24.23 -1.49
N ASN A 158 -19.98 25.53 -1.63
CA ASN A 158 -21.00 26.57 -1.44
C ASN A 158 -21.78 26.92 -2.72
N TRP A 159 -21.66 26.13 -3.78
CA TRP A 159 -22.35 26.41 -5.03
C TRP A 159 -23.86 26.59 -4.79
N GLY A 160 -24.42 27.65 -5.37
CA GLY A 160 -25.81 28.06 -5.12
C GLY A 160 -26.05 28.74 -3.76
N GLY A 161 -25.00 29.04 -2.98
CA GLY A 161 -25.05 29.76 -1.71
C GLY A 161 -25.21 28.89 -0.46
N LYS A 162 -25.06 27.56 -0.57
CA LYS A 162 -25.23 26.63 0.55
C LYS A 162 -24.14 25.56 0.58
N SER A 163 -23.55 25.36 1.76
CA SER A 163 -22.65 24.26 2.13
C SER A 163 -23.01 23.72 3.52
N LEU A 164 -22.22 22.79 4.06
CA LEU A 164 -22.41 22.29 5.43
C LEU A 164 -21.84 23.22 6.52
N TYR A 165 -21.34 24.41 6.16
CA TYR A 165 -20.71 25.34 7.11
C TYR A 165 -21.45 26.67 7.20
N HIS A 166 -21.54 27.19 8.43
CA HIS A 166 -22.13 28.50 8.74
C HIS A 166 -21.43 29.64 8.00
N TYR A 167 -20.10 29.69 8.04
CA TYR A 167 -19.32 30.75 7.40
C TYR A 167 -19.39 30.71 5.86
N ASN A 168 -19.82 29.57 5.30
CA ASN A 168 -19.79 29.28 3.87
C ASN A 168 -21.18 28.97 3.31
N SER A 169 -22.21 29.55 3.93
CA SER A 169 -23.62 29.45 3.51
C SER A 169 -24.32 30.78 3.73
N GLY A 170 -25.26 31.14 2.84
CA GLY A 170 -26.19 32.23 3.09
C GLY A 170 -27.22 31.80 4.15
N GLY A 171 -27.22 32.45 5.32
CA GLY A 171 -28.08 32.07 6.45
C GLY A 171 -27.65 30.76 7.13
N ALA A 172 -28.61 29.93 7.53
CA ALA A 172 -28.29 28.64 8.15
C ALA A 172 -27.56 27.68 7.17
N PRO A 173 -26.58 26.88 7.65
CA PRO A 173 -25.93 25.87 6.81
C PRO A 173 -26.92 24.82 6.34
N ALA A 174 -26.63 24.20 5.21
CA ALA A 174 -27.37 23.03 4.76
C ALA A 174 -27.15 21.84 5.70
N ARG A 175 -28.14 20.96 5.80
CA ARG A 175 -28.07 19.63 6.39
C ARG A 175 -27.85 18.54 5.35
N LYS A 176 -28.13 18.85 4.09
CA LYS A 176 -27.94 17.95 2.95
C LYS A 176 -27.28 18.69 1.79
N VAL A 177 -26.29 18.07 1.16
CA VAL A 177 -25.62 18.58 -0.04
C VAL A 177 -25.60 17.51 -1.14
N SER A 178 -26.20 17.82 -2.30
CA SER A 178 -26.34 16.89 -3.43
C SER A 178 -25.12 16.98 -4.34
N PHE A 179 -24.58 15.85 -4.82
CA PHE A 179 -23.56 15.80 -5.87
C PHE A 179 -24.10 16.17 -7.25
N ASN A 180 -25.43 16.33 -7.40
CA ASN A 180 -26.05 16.81 -8.64
C ASN A 180 -25.98 18.33 -8.76
N ARG A 181 -24.79 18.89 -8.53
CA ARG A 181 -24.51 20.31 -8.69
C ARG A 181 -23.02 20.54 -8.94
N PRO A 182 -22.65 21.62 -9.66
CA PRO A 182 -21.24 21.96 -9.87
C PRO A 182 -20.48 22.20 -8.55
N TYR A 183 -19.16 22.07 -8.60
CA TYR A 183 -18.30 22.60 -7.55
C TYR A 183 -18.15 24.12 -7.73
N LYS A 184 -18.28 24.87 -6.62
CA LYS A 184 -18.12 26.32 -6.65
C LYS A 184 -16.76 26.70 -7.22
N ARG A 185 -16.77 27.70 -8.09
CA ARG A 185 -15.57 28.42 -8.53
C ARG A 185 -15.18 29.47 -7.51
N GLN A 186 -13.93 29.44 -7.11
CA GLN A 186 -13.29 30.50 -6.34
C GLN A 186 -12.05 30.95 -7.10
N ALA A 187 -12.01 32.23 -7.44
CA ALA A 187 -10.85 32.88 -8.00
C ALA A 187 -9.62 32.52 -7.15
N TRP A 188 -8.59 31.95 -7.79
CA TRP A 188 -7.29 31.59 -7.19
C TRP A 188 -7.19 30.29 -6.38
N SER A 189 -8.29 29.60 -6.06
CA SER A 189 -8.22 28.36 -5.29
C SER A 189 -8.82 27.16 -6.01
N ASP A 190 -10.02 27.22 -6.57
CA ASP A 190 -10.68 26.03 -7.10
C ASP A 190 -11.60 26.36 -8.29
N ALA A 191 -11.36 25.73 -9.44
CA ALA A 191 -12.01 26.04 -10.72
C ALA A 191 -13.07 25.00 -11.11
N GLY A 192 -13.76 24.43 -10.12
CA GLY A 192 -14.72 23.33 -10.29
C GLY A 192 -14.13 21.95 -10.03
N THR A 193 -13.03 21.86 -9.27
CA THR A 193 -12.33 20.61 -8.95
C THR A 193 -12.55 20.13 -7.52
N GLY A 194 -13.40 20.80 -6.73
CA GLY A 194 -13.71 20.39 -5.36
C GLY A 194 -12.52 20.47 -4.40
N LYS A 195 -11.51 21.28 -4.71
CA LYS A 195 -10.20 21.41 -4.04
C LYS A 195 -9.15 20.35 -4.38
N PHE A 196 -9.41 19.44 -5.32
CA PHE A 196 -8.41 18.47 -5.79
C PHE A 196 -7.07 19.13 -6.19
N LEU A 197 -7.14 20.23 -6.97
CA LEU A 197 -5.94 20.96 -7.40
C LEU A 197 -5.23 21.73 -6.28
N ASN A 198 -5.88 21.91 -5.11
CA ASN A 198 -5.29 22.56 -3.94
C ASN A 198 -4.48 21.60 -3.07
N TRP A 199 -4.86 20.33 -3.05
CA TRP A 199 -4.43 19.41 -1.99
C TRP A 199 -3.99 18.03 -2.48
N GLU A 200 -4.75 17.39 -3.36
CA GLU A 200 -4.53 15.99 -3.75
C GLU A 200 -3.54 15.83 -4.91
N ILE A 201 -3.52 16.80 -5.84
CA ILE A 201 -2.73 16.74 -7.08
C ILE A 201 -1.22 16.52 -6.85
N TYR A 202 -0.65 17.07 -5.77
CA TYR A 202 0.78 16.97 -5.48
C TYR A 202 1.19 15.53 -5.18
N PHE A 203 0.41 14.84 -4.34
CA PHE A 203 0.71 13.45 -4.02
C PHE A 203 0.43 12.53 -5.20
N LEU A 204 -0.65 12.78 -5.96
CA LEU A 204 -0.94 12.07 -7.21
C LEU A 204 0.24 12.17 -8.19
N ARG A 205 0.69 13.40 -8.50
CA ARG A 205 1.82 13.63 -9.42
C ARG A 205 3.11 13.01 -8.89
N PHE A 206 3.35 13.07 -7.58
CA PHE A 206 4.51 12.42 -6.96
C PHE A 206 4.50 10.91 -7.16
N LEU A 207 3.38 10.24 -6.84
CA LEU A 207 3.22 8.79 -6.98
C LEU A 207 3.52 8.35 -8.42
N GLU A 208 2.93 9.07 -9.37
CA GLU A 208 3.05 8.79 -10.79
C GLU A 208 4.44 9.10 -11.37
N ARG A 209 5.06 10.20 -10.94
CA ARG A 209 6.42 10.57 -11.33
C ARG A 209 7.45 9.52 -10.89
N GLU A 210 7.28 8.99 -9.69
CA GLU A 210 8.14 7.93 -9.13
C GLU A 210 7.78 6.54 -9.70
N GLY A 211 6.77 6.46 -10.58
CA GLY A 211 6.42 5.24 -11.29
C GLY A 211 5.70 4.20 -10.44
N HIS A 212 5.08 4.60 -9.32
CA HIS A 212 4.27 3.69 -8.52
C HIS A 212 3.02 3.26 -9.30
N ASP A 213 2.66 1.98 -9.19
CA ASP A 213 1.39 1.49 -9.71
C ASP A 213 0.30 1.73 -8.66
N VAL A 214 -0.71 2.51 -9.02
CA VAL A 214 -1.74 3.04 -8.11
C VAL A 214 -3.11 2.90 -8.75
N SER A 215 -4.10 2.49 -7.95
CA SER A 215 -5.52 2.54 -8.32
C SER A 215 -6.16 3.78 -7.73
N TYR A 216 -7.10 4.40 -8.43
CA TYR A 216 -7.80 5.58 -7.95
C TYR A 216 -9.28 5.28 -7.73
N ILE A 217 -9.77 5.69 -6.57
CA ILE A 217 -11.17 5.59 -6.15
C ILE A 217 -11.60 6.90 -5.47
N THR A 218 -12.89 7.03 -5.20
CA THR A 218 -13.47 8.07 -4.33
C THR A 218 -13.95 7.44 -3.03
N ASN A 219 -14.13 8.25 -1.98
CA ASN A 219 -14.70 7.74 -0.74
C ASN A 219 -16.12 7.15 -0.90
N ILE A 220 -16.91 7.61 -1.88
CA ILE A 220 -18.19 6.97 -2.27
C ILE A 220 -18.00 5.50 -2.70
N ASP A 221 -16.88 5.17 -3.34
CA ASP A 221 -16.57 3.78 -3.74
C ASP A 221 -16.24 2.91 -2.55
N VAL A 222 -15.58 3.46 -1.53
CA VAL A 222 -15.31 2.76 -0.27
C VAL A 222 -16.58 2.56 0.52
N HIS A 223 -17.51 3.51 0.51
CA HIS A 223 -18.85 3.32 1.07
C HIS A 223 -19.61 2.19 0.38
N ALA A 224 -19.63 2.20 -0.96
CA ALA A 224 -20.42 1.26 -1.74
C ALA A 224 -19.83 -0.17 -1.72
N ASN A 225 -18.50 -0.30 -1.74
CA ASN A 225 -17.83 -1.60 -1.75
C ASN A 225 -16.45 -1.53 -1.06
N PRO A 226 -16.41 -1.57 0.28
CA PRO A 226 -15.15 -1.48 1.02
C PRO A 226 -14.24 -2.69 0.82
N GLY A 227 -14.78 -3.85 0.40
CA GLY A 227 -14.02 -5.07 0.17
C GLY A 227 -12.92 -4.91 -0.89
N ARG A 228 -13.02 -3.90 -1.75
CA ARG A 228 -12.01 -3.59 -2.77
C ARG A 228 -10.66 -3.17 -2.19
N LEU A 229 -10.64 -2.60 -0.98
CA LEU A 229 -9.39 -2.23 -0.31
C LEU A 229 -8.47 -3.44 -0.10
N GLN A 230 -9.05 -4.65 0.03
CA GLN A 230 -8.32 -5.90 0.21
C GLN A 230 -7.53 -6.36 -1.04
N GLN A 231 -7.77 -5.74 -2.19
CA GLN A 231 -7.03 -6.03 -3.43
C GLN A 231 -5.66 -5.32 -3.46
N HIS A 232 -5.40 -4.46 -2.48
CA HIS A 232 -4.24 -3.57 -2.42
C HIS A 232 -3.45 -3.83 -1.14
N LYS A 233 -2.19 -3.41 -1.13
CA LYS A 233 -1.32 -3.49 0.06
C LYS A 233 -1.46 -2.27 0.96
N ALA A 234 -1.79 -1.11 0.40
CA ALA A 234 -2.05 0.08 1.19
C ALA A 234 -3.15 0.98 0.64
N PHE A 235 -3.87 1.59 1.56
CA PHE A 235 -4.84 2.65 1.35
C PHE A 235 -4.21 4.00 1.68
N LEU A 236 -4.24 4.92 0.72
CA LEU A 236 -3.57 6.21 0.78
C LEU A 236 -4.60 7.34 0.73
N VAL A 237 -4.50 8.24 1.70
CA VAL A 237 -5.25 9.49 1.75
C VAL A 237 -4.30 10.67 1.67
N ALA A 238 -4.68 11.67 0.87
CA ALA A 238 -3.92 12.89 0.63
C ALA A 238 -4.78 14.12 0.88
N GLY A 239 -4.15 15.25 1.12
CA GLY A 239 -4.86 16.51 1.10
C GLY A 239 -5.75 16.72 2.32
N HIS A 240 -7.07 16.54 2.18
CA HIS A 240 -8.07 16.75 3.25
C HIS A 240 -9.28 15.83 3.08
N ASP A 241 -9.49 14.90 4.00
CA ASP A 241 -10.56 13.90 3.93
C ASP A 241 -11.30 13.75 5.27
N GLU A 242 -12.05 14.80 5.59
CA GLU A 242 -12.71 15.03 6.88
C GLU A 242 -14.04 14.29 7.04
N TYR A 243 -14.78 14.04 5.96
CA TYR A 243 -16.18 13.61 5.97
C TYR A 243 -16.37 12.15 5.56
N TRP A 244 -16.56 11.25 6.53
CA TRP A 244 -16.65 9.80 6.31
C TRP A 244 -17.97 9.22 6.79
N THR A 245 -18.50 8.21 6.10
CA THR A 245 -19.61 7.43 6.66
C THR A 245 -19.10 6.35 7.59
N TYR A 246 -19.96 5.83 8.46
CA TYR A 246 -19.69 4.64 9.26
C TYR A 246 -19.16 3.48 8.40
N GLN A 247 -19.80 3.21 7.26
CA GLN A 247 -19.42 2.13 6.33
C GLN A 247 -18.01 2.32 5.75
N MET A 248 -17.63 3.55 5.41
CA MET A 248 -16.27 3.84 4.92
C MET A 248 -15.25 3.49 6.00
N ARG A 249 -15.50 3.97 7.23
CA ARG A 249 -14.61 3.75 8.37
C ARG A 249 -14.51 2.27 8.76
N ALA A 250 -15.63 1.57 8.82
CA ALA A 250 -15.69 0.12 9.04
C ALA A 250 -14.88 -0.64 7.97
N GLY A 251 -15.04 -0.25 6.71
CA GLY A 251 -14.31 -0.83 5.58
C GLY A 251 -12.81 -0.69 5.69
N VAL A 252 -12.34 0.52 6.04
CA VAL A 252 -10.90 0.80 6.23
C VAL A 252 -10.34 0.08 7.45
N GLN A 253 -11.07 0.02 8.57
CA GLN A 253 -10.69 -0.78 9.74
C GLN A 253 -10.59 -2.27 9.40
N GLN A 254 -11.52 -2.81 8.61
CA GLN A 254 -11.48 -4.21 8.16
C GLN A 254 -10.32 -4.47 7.19
N ALA A 255 -9.98 -3.50 6.33
CA ALA A 255 -8.79 -3.57 5.48
C ALA A 255 -7.52 -3.63 6.33
N GLN A 256 -7.41 -2.75 7.33
CA GLN A 256 -6.29 -2.74 8.28
C GLN A 256 -6.17 -4.06 9.06
N ALA A 257 -7.29 -4.58 9.58
CA ALA A 257 -7.34 -5.85 10.29
C ALA A 257 -6.87 -7.03 9.41
N ASN A 258 -7.03 -6.92 8.09
CA ASN A 258 -6.59 -7.91 7.11
C ASN A 258 -5.21 -7.61 6.50
N GLY A 259 -4.45 -6.68 7.09
CA GLY A 259 -3.06 -6.42 6.74
C GLY A 259 -2.83 -5.30 5.73
N VAL A 260 -3.89 -4.61 5.25
CA VAL A 260 -3.74 -3.44 4.39
C VAL A 260 -3.18 -2.28 5.20
N HIS A 261 -2.06 -1.70 4.76
CA HIS A 261 -1.42 -0.54 5.40
C HIS A 261 -2.21 0.75 5.17
N LEU A 262 -2.12 1.71 6.09
CA LEU A 262 -2.84 2.98 6.00
C LEU A 262 -1.87 4.17 6.00
N GLY A 263 -1.94 5.00 4.95
CA GLY A 263 -1.15 6.23 4.84
C GLY A 263 -2.02 7.48 4.85
N PHE A 264 -1.94 8.26 5.92
CA PHE A 264 -2.64 9.54 6.08
C PHE A 264 -1.67 10.70 5.88
N PHE A 265 -1.52 11.14 4.63
CA PHE A 265 -0.72 12.32 4.25
C PHE A 265 -1.61 13.57 4.31
N SER A 266 -2.21 13.80 5.49
CA SER A 266 -3.22 14.82 5.73
C SER A 266 -3.38 15.11 7.24
N ALA A 267 -4.36 15.94 7.58
CA ALA A 267 -4.87 16.24 8.91
C ALA A 267 -6.40 16.33 8.88
N ASN A 268 -7.04 16.39 10.06
CA ASN A 268 -8.49 16.46 10.21
C ASN A 268 -9.25 15.38 9.44
N GLN A 269 -8.67 14.18 9.46
CA GLN A 269 -9.18 13.03 8.75
C GLN A 269 -10.29 12.36 9.55
N THR A 270 -11.33 11.84 8.87
CA THR A 270 -12.42 11.07 9.50
C THR A 270 -13.03 11.77 10.73
N TYR A 271 -13.14 13.09 10.71
CA TYR A 271 -13.63 13.91 11.83
C TYR A 271 -15.16 13.87 11.91
N TRP A 272 -15.84 14.19 10.80
CA TRP A 272 -17.31 14.17 10.72
C TRP A 272 -17.83 12.83 10.23
N GLN A 273 -18.76 12.26 10.99
CA GLN A 273 -19.60 11.17 10.52
C GLN A 273 -20.72 11.73 9.63
N ILE A 274 -20.88 11.17 8.44
CA ILE A 274 -21.95 11.47 7.50
C ILE A 274 -22.79 10.26 7.15
N ARG A 275 -23.97 10.50 6.59
CA ARG A 275 -24.76 9.51 5.87
C ARG A 275 -24.86 9.86 4.40
N LEU A 276 -25.15 8.85 3.58
CA LEU A 276 -25.41 9.01 2.16
C LEU A 276 -26.85 8.60 1.86
N GLU A 277 -27.52 9.40 1.05
CA GLU A 277 -28.87 9.16 0.57
C GLU A 277 -28.89 9.17 -0.98
N PRO A 278 -29.91 8.55 -1.61
CA PRO A 278 -30.09 8.68 -3.04
C PRO A 278 -30.44 10.13 -3.45
N SER A 279 -30.33 10.43 -4.74
CA SER A 279 -30.90 11.65 -5.31
C SER A 279 -32.43 11.58 -5.33
N ALA A 280 -33.09 12.70 -5.61
CA ALA A 280 -34.53 12.73 -5.84
C ALA A 280 -34.99 11.78 -6.97
N ALA A 281 -34.10 11.47 -7.92
CA ALA A 281 -34.35 10.53 -9.01
C ALA A 281 -34.05 9.05 -8.63
N GLY A 282 -33.66 8.77 -7.38
CA GLY A 282 -33.39 7.42 -6.88
C GLY A 282 -31.96 6.92 -7.14
N GLU A 283 -31.07 7.73 -7.70
CA GLU A 283 -29.67 7.36 -7.92
C GLU A 283 -28.93 7.29 -6.57
N ALA A 284 -28.33 6.14 -6.26
CA ALA A 284 -27.71 5.91 -4.96
C ALA A 284 -26.54 6.85 -4.65
N ASN A 285 -26.36 7.18 -3.37
CA ASN A 285 -25.18 7.88 -2.85
C ASN A 285 -24.92 9.26 -3.47
N ARG A 286 -25.98 9.96 -3.88
CA ARG A 286 -25.89 11.29 -4.51
C ARG A 286 -26.09 12.44 -3.54
N THR A 287 -26.45 12.18 -2.29
CA THR A 287 -26.69 13.21 -1.29
C THR A 287 -25.90 12.92 -0.02
N VAL A 288 -25.04 13.86 0.40
CA VAL A 288 -24.36 13.83 1.70
C VAL A 288 -25.28 14.46 2.74
N VAL A 289 -25.52 13.75 3.85
CA VAL A 289 -26.32 14.21 4.97
C VAL A 289 -25.42 14.43 6.19
N ALA A 290 -25.49 15.62 6.77
CA ALA A 290 -24.73 15.98 7.95
C ALA A 290 -25.47 17.04 8.79
N TYR A 291 -25.73 16.72 10.06
CA TYR A 291 -26.30 17.65 11.02
C TYR A 291 -25.24 18.32 11.90
N LYS A 292 -24.04 17.75 11.97
CA LYS A 292 -22.87 18.29 12.66
C LYS A 292 -23.20 18.67 14.11
N GLU A 293 -22.88 19.88 14.52
CA GLU A 293 -23.14 20.41 15.87
C GLU A 293 -24.65 20.45 16.20
N ALA A 294 -25.53 20.45 15.21
CA ALA A 294 -26.98 20.43 15.40
C ALA A 294 -27.55 19.01 15.60
N ALA A 295 -26.72 17.96 15.57
CA ALA A 295 -27.20 16.57 15.55
C ALA A 295 -28.14 16.24 16.72
N GLN A 296 -27.80 16.62 17.96
CA GLN A 296 -28.61 16.32 19.15
C GLN A 296 -30.06 16.82 19.06
N SER A 297 -30.32 17.89 18.31
CA SER A 297 -31.64 18.53 18.25
C SER A 297 -32.33 18.40 16.90
N GLN A 298 -31.62 17.96 15.86
CA GLN A 298 -32.12 18.01 14.48
C GLN A 298 -31.87 16.73 13.68
N ASP A 299 -30.90 15.89 14.05
CA ASP A 299 -30.67 14.64 13.32
C ASP A 299 -31.81 13.66 13.65
N PRO A 300 -32.59 13.18 12.65
CA PRO A 300 -33.67 12.24 12.90
C PRO A 300 -33.24 10.98 13.66
N LEU A 301 -32.01 10.50 13.44
CA LEU A 301 -31.47 9.33 14.15
C LEU A 301 -31.03 9.63 15.57
N ALA A 302 -30.91 10.90 15.96
CA ALA A 302 -30.58 11.28 17.33
C ALA A 302 -31.82 11.54 18.19
N ILE A 303 -32.98 11.78 17.56
CA ILE A 303 -34.21 12.23 18.22
C ILE A 303 -35.37 11.23 18.09
N ASP A 304 -35.17 10.12 17.39
CA ASP A 304 -36.18 9.06 17.23
C ASP A 304 -36.32 8.16 18.47
N GLY A 305 -35.33 8.22 19.37
CA GLY A 305 -35.28 7.39 20.58
C GLY A 305 -34.79 5.96 20.33
N GLU A 306 -34.17 5.67 19.18
CA GLU A 306 -33.78 4.31 18.79
C GLU A 306 -32.27 4.04 18.74
N ALA A 307 -31.74 3.68 19.92
CA ALA A 307 -30.32 3.40 20.16
C ALA A 307 -29.66 2.40 19.18
N SER A 308 -30.44 1.54 18.52
CA SER A 308 -29.93 0.57 17.53
C SER A 308 -29.34 1.21 16.27
N ASN A 309 -29.70 2.47 15.99
CA ASN A 309 -29.26 3.22 14.82
C ASN A 309 -28.32 4.40 15.15
N ASP A 310 -28.15 4.75 16.43
CA ASP A 310 -27.36 5.91 16.90
C ASP A 310 -25.92 5.95 16.40
N ARG A 311 -25.33 4.77 16.10
CA ARG A 311 -24.01 4.68 15.45
C ARG A 311 -23.93 5.39 14.10
N TYR A 312 -25.06 5.77 13.50
CA TYR A 312 -25.15 6.51 12.24
C TYR A 312 -25.50 8.00 12.42
N ILE A 313 -25.57 8.52 13.66
CA ILE A 313 -25.80 9.94 13.93
C ILE A 313 -24.69 10.78 13.31
N THR A 314 -25.04 11.85 12.61
CA THR A 314 -24.11 12.64 11.82
C THR A 314 -23.47 13.77 12.62
N THR A 315 -22.68 13.39 13.63
CA THR A 315 -21.86 14.28 14.45
C THR A 315 -20.37 13.98 14.23
N ARG A 316 -19.47 14.53 15.06
CA ARG A 316 -18.06 14.10 15.08
C ARG A 316 -17.97 12.67 15.56
N PHE A 317 -17.10 11.86 14.95
CA PHE A 317 -16.90 10.48 15.42
C PHE A 317 -16.49 10.43 16.90
N ARG A 318 -15.68 11.39 17.36
CA ARG A 318 -15.26 11.49 18.76
C ARG A 318 -16.39 11.83 19.75
N ASP A 319 -17.53 12.32 19.26
CA ASP A 319 -18.65 12.75 20.08
C ASP A 319 -19.71 11.65 20.29
N LEU A 320 -19.72 10.60 19.46
CA LEU A 320 -20.75 9.56 19.50
C LEU A 320 -20.86 8.90 20.87
N LYS A 321 -19.74 8.53 21.49
CA LYS A 321 -19.74 7.96 22.84
C LYS A 321 -20.08 8.97 23.94
N PRO A 322 -19.36 10.10 24.11
CA PRO A 322 -19.60 10.99 25.25
C PRO A 322 -20.94 11.73 25.19
N ILE A 323 -21.52 11.92 24.01
CA ILE A 323 -22.78 12.66 23.85
C ILE A 323 -23.98 11.71 23.71
N PHE A 324 -23.86 10.67 22.89
CA PHE A 324 -24.97 9.80 22.52
C PHE A 324 -24.89 8.40 23.16
N GLY A 325 -23.88 8.14 23.99
CA GLY A 325 -23.72 6.83 24.65
C GLY A 325 -23.39 5.67 23.70
N VAL A 326 -22.98 5.96 22.46
CA VAL A 326 -22.67 4.96 21.45
C VAL A 326 -21.32 4.32 21.76
N ASP A 327 -21.33 3.08 22.26
CA ASP A 327 -20.12 2.27 22.42
C ASP A 327 -19.99 1.26 21.28
N ASP A 328 -19.34 1.70 20.20
CA ASP A 328 -19.21 0.94 18.96
C ASP A 328 -17.73 0.93 18.50
N PRO A 329 -17.18 -0.22 18.09
CA PRO A 329 -15.75 -0.35 17.74
C PRO A 329 -15.36 0.38 16.45
N VAL A 330 -16.31 0.78 15.61
CA VAL A 330 -16.07 1.60 14.42
C VAL A 330 -16.25 3.08 14.74
N ALA A 331 -17.28 3.42 15.49
CA ALA A 331 -17.67 4.80 15.83
C ALA A 331 -16.82 5.41 16.97
N GLN A 332 -15.50 5.26 16.91
CA GLN A 332 -14.54 5.76 17.89
C GLN A 332 -13.92 7.10 17.48
N PRO A 333 -13.24 7.83 18.39
CA PRO A 333 -12.42 8.98 18.01
C PRO A 333 -11.38 8.67 16.92
N GLU A 334 -10.95 9.68 16.18
CA GLU A 334 -10.04 9.60 15.02
C GLU A 334 -8.72 8.92 15.36
N ASN A 335 -8.15 9.21 16.54
CA ASN A 335 -6.88 8.63 16.97
C ASN A 335 -6.93 7.11 17.13
N ALA A 336 -8.11 6.50 17.30
CA ALA A 336 -8.25 5.04 17.33
C ALA A 336 -7.80 4.36 16.02
N LEU A 337 -7.97 5.05 14.89
CA LEU A 337 -7.60 4.57 13.55
C LEU A 337 -6.34 5.24 12.99
N VAL A 338 -6.18 6.54 13.25
CA VAL A 338 -5.13 7.37 12.62
C VAL A 338 -3.89 7.47 13.53
N GLY A 339 -4.05 7.28 14.84
CA GLY A 339 -3.01 7.49 15.86
C GLY A 339 -2.89 8.94 16.35
N VAL A 340 -3.46 9.89 15.63
CA VAL A 340 -3.58 11.32 16.00
C VAL A 340 -5.02 11.80 15.81
N GLN A 341 -5.35 12.92 16.42
CA GLN A 341 -6.68 13.51 16.44
C GLN A 341 -6.61 15.00 16.09
N TYR A 342 -7.56 15.53 15.32
CA TYR A 342 -7.61 16.96 14.96
C TYR A 342 -7.50 17.86 16.19
N HIS A 343 -6.58 18.81 16.08
CA HIS A 343 -6.17 19.74 17.12
C HIS A 343 -6.69 21.15 16.85
N GLY A 344 -6.43 21.69 15.65
CA GLY A 344 -6.89 23.02 15.27
C GLY A 344 -6.45 23.52 13.88
N ASP A 345 -7.07 24.61 13.48
CA ASP A 345 -6.79 25.43 12.29
C ASP A 345 -7.28 26.89 12.48
N PRO A 346 -6.86 27.87 11.65
CA PRO A 346 -5.77 27.81 10.67
C PRO A 346 -4.39 27.90 11.32
N PHE A 347 -3.45 27.08 10.89
CA PHE A 347 -2.04 27.21 11.30
C PHE A 347 -1.08 26.86 10.16
N ASN A 348 0.04 27.58 10.09
CA ASN A 348 1.13 27.28 9.16
C ASN A 348 2.45 27.34 9.95
N GLY A 349 3.27 26.30 9.83
CA GLY A 349 4.53 26.18 10.53
C GLY A 349 5.43 25.11 9.94
N ASP A 350 6.38 24.66 10.75
CA ASP A 350 7.38 23.66 10.37
C ASP A 350 7.11 22.34 11.09
N ILE A 351 7.28 21.21 10.39
CA ILE A 351 7.36 19.91 11.05
C ILE A 351 8.75 19.77 11.69
N VAL A 352 8.83 19.49 12.98
CA VAL A 352 10.11 19.34 13.71
C VAL A 352 10.36 17.88 14.09
N VAL A 353 11.40 17.28 13.51
CA VAL A 353 11.77 15.87 13.71
C VAL A 353 12.18 15.62 15.16
N SER A 354 11.62 14.59 15.79
CA SER A 354 11.95 14.17 17.17
C SER A 354 12.57 12.78 17.26
N ASP A 355 12.24 11.84 16.36
CA ASP A 355 12.83 10.48 16.30
C ASP A 355 13.53 10.23 14.95
N PRO A 356 14.72 10.83 14.69
CA PRO A 356 15.42 10.69 13.41
C PRO A 356 15.90 9.26 13.11
N GLY A 357 15.99 8.39 14.14
CA GLY A 357 16.41 6.99 13.99
C GLY A 357 15.32 6.08 13.44
N ASN A 358 14.10 6.58 13.24
CA ASN A 358 13.00 5.80 12.70
C ASN A 358 13.21 5.47 11.21
N TRP A 359 12.74 4.30 10.79
CA TRP A 359 12.83 3.82 9.40
C TRP A 359 12.20 4.80 8.39
N ALA A 360 11.17 5.56 8.80
CA ALA A 360 10.54 6.55 7.93
C ALA A 360 11.54 7.64 7.50
N PHE A 361 12.53 7.97 8.34
CA PHE A 361 13.55 8.99 8.04
C PHE A 361 14.87 8.42 7.51
N ALA A 362 14.93 7.13 7.18
CA ALA A 362 16.13 6.53 6.60
C ALA A 362 16.60 7.28 5.33
N SER A 363 17.91 7.53 5.23
CA SER A 363 18.52 8.23 4.09
C SER A 363 18.01 9.65 3.82
N THR A 364 17.36 10.29 4.80
CA THR A 364 16.95 11.70 4.68
C THR A 364 18.04 12.68 5.13
N GLY A 365 18.99 12.22 5.95
CA GLY A 365 20.02 13.05 6.58
C GLY A 365 19.52 13.90 7.76
N VAL A 366 18.27 13.71 8.21
CA VAL A 366 17.71 14.49 9.32
C VAL A 366 18.28 14.05 10.66
N VAL A 367 18.41 15.01 11.56
CA VAL A 367 18.71 14.82 12.99
C VAL A 367 17.54 15.36 13.83
N ALA A 368 17.52 15.06 15.12
CA ALA A 368 16.53 15.63 16.03
C ALA A 368 16.58 17.17 15.98
N GLY A 369 15.43 17.82 15.88
CA GLY A 369 15.30 19.26 15.68
C GLY A 369 15.36 19.73 14.21
N SER A 370 15.61 18.83 13.25
CA SER A 370 15.50 19.17 11.82
C SER A 370 14.08 19.63 11.49
N ARG A 371 13.97 20.67 10.66
CA ARG A 371 12.69 21.29 10.30
C ARG A 371 12.34 21.01 8.84
N PHE A 372 11.11 20.59 8.60
CA PHE A 372 10.51 20.63 7.27
C PHE A 372 9.70 21.91 7.16
N SER A 373 10.31 22.95 6.58
CA SER A 373 9.72 24.28 6.58
C SER A 373 8.45 24.38 5.76
N GLY A 374 7.41 24.99 6.34
CA GLY A 374 6.10 25.17 5.70
C GLY A 374 5.31 23.88 5.46
N MET A 375 5.67 22.78 6.14
CA MET A 375 5.03 21.47 5.99
C MET A 375 4.02 21.15 7.08
N LEU A 376 3.81 22.04 8.06
CA LEU A 376 2.82 21.86 9.14
C LEU A 376 1.66 22.84 8.96
N GLY A 377 0.45 22.32 8.87
CA GLY A 377 -0.76 23.08 8.54
C GLY A 377 -1.52 22.45 7.38
N TYR A 378 -2.47 23.11 6.72
CA TYR A 378 -3.25 24.25 7.19
C TYR A 378 -4.03 23.91 8.48
N GLU A 379 -4.35 22.62 8.63
CA GLU A 379 -4.90 22.00 9.83
C GLU A 379 -3.86 21.03 10.42
N THR A 380 -3.96 20.81 11.73
CA THR A 380 -2.99 20.02 12.49
C THR A 380 -3.66 18.98 13.39
N ASP A 381 -3.01 17.82 13.53
CA ASP A 381 -3.46 16.74 14.42
C ASP A 381 -2.43 16.45 15.52
N THR A 382 -2.92 16.06 16.69
CA THR A 382 -2.12 15.80 17.90
C THR A 382 -2.36 14.40 18.47
N ILE A 383 -1.39 13.89 19.22
CA ILE A 383 -1.57 12.70 20.06
C ILE A 383 -2.38 13.10 21.29
N VAL A 384 -3.48 12.38 21.54
CA VAL A 384 -4.33 12.57 22.73
C VAL A 384 -4.26 11.37 23.67
N ASN A 385 -4.51 11.59 24.96
CA ASN A 385 -4.63 10.52 25.96
C ASN A 385 -6.10 10.35 26.38
N ASN A 386 -6.90 9.73 25.51
CA ASN A 386 -8.34 9.53 25.70
C ASN A 386 -8.74 8.05 25.84
N GLY A 387 -7.77 7.15 26.04
CA GLY A 387 -8.00 5.70 26.13
C GLY A 387 -8.15 4.97 24.78
N TYR A 388 -8.11 5.67 23.65
CA TYR A 388 -8.23 5.07 22.31
C TYR A 388 -6.91 5.04 21.52
N SER A 389 -5.82 5.53 22.09
CA SER A 389 -4.53 5.56 21.38
C SER A 389 -4.04 4.13 21.08
N PRO A 390 -3.68 3.82 19.82
CA PRO A 390 -3.26 2.49 19.43
C PRO A 390 -2.02 2.02 20.19
N GLY A 391 -1.96 0.72 20.50
CA GLY A 391 -0.77 0.11 21.07
C GLY A 391 0.43 0.26 20.14
N GLY A 392 1.60 0.56 20.71
CA GLY A 392 2.84 0.73 19.94
C GLY A 392 2.93 2.04 19.13
N LEU A 393 2.07 3.02 19.41
CA LEU A 393 2.14 4.35 18.80
C LEU A 393 3.50 5.01 19.04
N ARG A 394 4.14 5.44 17.94
CA ARG A 394 5.47 6.06 17.94
C ARG A 394 5.39 7.44 17.31
N LYS A 395 5.82 8.44 18.08
CA LYS A 395 5.97 9.84 17.67
C LYS A 395 7.27 10.01 16.88
N LEU A 396 7.18 10.54 15.67
CA LEU A 396 8.30 10.76 14.75
C LEU A 396 8.72 12.23 14.68
N ALA A 397 7.74 13.12 14.78
CA ALA A 397 7.92 14.56 14.84
C ALA A 397 6.99 15.15 15.90
N GLU A 398 7.42 16.22 16.55
CA GLU A 398 6.63 17.00 17.49
C GLU A 398 6.88 18.47 17.21
N SER A 399 5.83 19.18 16.82
CA SER A 399 5.95 20.55 16.33
C SER A 399 5.06 21.45 17.17
N PRO A 400 5.55 22.60 17.66
CA PRO A 400 4.73 23.53 18.42
C PRO A 400 3.64 24.12 17.52
N ASP A 401 2.42 24.17 18.04
CA ASP A 401 1.27 24.84 17.44
C ASP A 401 0.54 25.69 18.51
N PRO A 402 -0.44 26.53 18.14
CA PRO A 402 -1.16 27.38 19.11
C PRO A 402 -1.93 26.63 20.20
N TRP A 403 -2.15 25.32 20.04
CA TRP A 403 -2.95 24.50 20.95
C TRP A 403 -2.07 23.54 21.78
N GLY A 404 -0.76 23.51 21.54
CA GLY A 404 0.21 22.66 22.23
C GLY A 404 1.25 22.13 21.25
N SER A 405 1.04 20.92 20.74
CA SER A 405 1.91 20.34 19.72
C SER A 405 1.17 19.41 18.78
N SER A 406 1.58 19.42 17.51
CA SER A 406 1.12 18.47 16.49
C SER A 406 2.19 17.41 16.20
N HIS A 407 1.75 16.27 15.67
CA HIS A 407 2.60 15.07 15.60
C HIS A 407 2.56 14.36 14.24
N VAL A 408 3.73 13.94 13.77
CA VAL A 408 3.85 12.86 12.78
C VAL A 408 4.00 11.56 13.56
N VAL A 409 3.22 10.54 13.23
CA VAL A 409 3.20 9.26 13.97
C VAL A 409 3.23 8.04 13.06
N THR A 410 3.62 6.92 13.65
CA THR A 410 3.41 5.59 13.07
C THR A 410 3.09 4.57 14.15
N TYR A 411 2.33 3.54 13.81
CA TYR A 411 2.16 2.35 14.65
C TYR A 411 1.95 1.10 13.80
N THR A 412 2.06 -0.07 14.41
CA THR A 412 1.83 -1.36 13.76
C THR A 412 0.75 -2.12 14.52
N THR A 413 -0.26 -2.60 13.82
CA THR A 413 -1.37 -3.38 14.39
C THR A 413 -0.94 -4.83 14.64
N PRO A 414 -1.72 -5.60 15.41
CA PRO A 414 -1.52 -7.05 15.54
C PRO A 414 -1.55 -7.81 14.21
N SER A 415 -2.27 -7.31 13.20
CA SER A 415 -2.30 -7.89 11.84
C SER A 415 -1.00 -7.65 11.05
N GLY A 416 -0.06 -6.87 11.58
CA GLY A 416 1.14 -6.43 10.87
C GLY A 416 0.90 -5.24 9.94
N SER A 417 -0.32 -4.68 9.93
CA SER A 417 -0.59 -3.45 9.18
C SER A 417 0.12 -2.27 9.84
N ILE A 418 0.74 -1.41 9.02
CA ILE A 418 1.43 -0.20 9.46
C ILE A 418 0.52 0.97 9.15
N VAL A 419 0.35 1.85 10.12
CA VAL A 419 -0.27 3.16 9.93
C VAL A 419 0.80 4.22 10.00
N PHE A 420 0.78 5.16 9.06
CA PHE A 420 1.62 6.36 9.06
C PHE A 420 0.71 7.57 8.88
N ALA A 421 0.81 8.54 9.78
CA ALA A 421 0.03 9.77 9.72
C ALA A 421 0.94 10.99 9.89
N THR A 422 0.79 11.94 8.98
CA THR A 422 1.59 13.19 8.98
C THR A 422 1.03 14.24 9.93
N GLY A 423 -0.27 14.17 10.25
CA GLY A 423 -0.96 15.16 11.07
C GLY A 423 -0.95 16.57 10.45
N SER A 424 -0.79 16.65 9.12
CA SER A 424 -0.75 17.90 8.38
C SER A 424 -1.19 17.73 6.92
N MET A 425 -2.07 18.63 6.45
CA MET A 425 -2.45 18.74 5.04
C MET A 425 -1.28 19.20 4.14
N GLN A 426 -0.39 20.04 4.67
CA GLN A 426 0.68 20.70 3.94
C GLN A 426 1.87 19.82 3.61
N TRP A 427 1.96 18.63 4.21
CA TRP A 427 2.93 17.61 3.83
C TRP A 427 3.00 17.41 2.30
N ASN A 428 1.85 17.41 1.64
CA ASN A 428 1.72 17.18 0.20
C ASN A 428 2.46 18.24 -0.65
N TRP A 429 2.55 19.48 -0.19
CA TRP A 429 3.27 20.55 -0.91
C TRP A 429 4.78 20.30 -0.99
N GLY A 430 5.33 19.50 -0.06
CA GLY A 430 6.74 19.07 -0.11
C GLY A 430 7.04 18.07 -1.22
N LEU A 431 6.02 17.45 -1.81
CA LEU A 431 6.18 16.34 -2.75
C LEU A 431 6.31 16.77 -4.21
N ASP A 432 5.76 17.92 -4.60
CA ASP A 432 5.75 18.38 -5.99
C ASP A 432 5.68 19.92 -6.09
N ASN A 433 6.34 20.52 -7.08
CA ASN A 433 6.29 21.98 -7.30
C ASN A 433 5.15 22.43 -8.24
N TYR A 434 4.10 21.63 -8.41
CA TYR A 434 2.94 22.03 -9.19
C TYR A 434 2.37 23.37 -8.70
N GLY A 435 2.00 24.25 -9.62
CA GLY A 435 1.52 25.60 -9.29
C GLY A 435 2.58 26.54 -8.71
N PHE A 436 3.88 26.19 -8.80
CA PHE A 436 5.02 27.03 -8.41
C PHE A 436 5.02 27.49 -6.95
N ARG A 437 4.56 26.62 -6.03
CA ARG A 437 4.57 26.93 -4.58
C ARG A 437 5.98 27.06 -3.99
N ASN A 438 6.99 26.46 -4.62
CA ASN A 438 8.39 26.43 -4.19
C ASN A 438 8.59 25.89 -2.77
N LEU A 439 7.80 24.87 -2.39
CA LEU A 439 7.84 24.21 -1.08
C LEU A 439 8.38 22.77 -1.12
N GLU A 440 8.88 22.31 -2.28
CA GLU A 440 9.42 20.96 -2.40
C GLU A 440 10.54 20.71 -1.39
N ASN A 441 10.49 19.57 -0.73
CA ASN A 441 11.45 19.22 0.31
C ASN A 441 11.99 17.81 0.09
N ALA A 442 13.32 17.69 -0.02
CA ALA A 442 13.98 16.42 -0.32
C ALA A 442 13.78 15.37 0.79
N ALA A 443 13.80 15.78 2.06
CA ALA A 443 13.58 14.90 3.19
C ALA A 443 12.11 14.43 3.26
N VAL A 444 11.14 15.31 2.95
CA VAL A 444 9.72 14.94 2.85
C VAL A 444 9.51 13.92 1.73
N LYS A 445 10.03 14.18 0.53
CA LYS A 445 9.98 13.22 -0.60
C LYS A 445 10.59 11.87 -0.20
N GLN A 446 11.79 11.88 0.39
CA GLN A 446 12.46 10.65 0.80
C GLN A 446 11.71 9.91 1.91
N THR A 447 11.12 10.63 2.87
CA THR A 447 10.28 10.04 3.92
C THR A 447 9.06 9.35 3.30
N THR A 448 8.36 10.01 2.37
CA THR A 448 7.25 9.40 1.65
C THR A 448 7.68 8.19 0.83
N ARG A 449 8.87 8.20 0.19
CA ARG A 449 9.41 7.01 -0.49
C ARG A 449 9.62 5.85 0.48
N ASN A 450 10.17 6.11 1.66
CA ASN A 450 10.39 5.07 2.67
C ASN A 450 9.06 4.45 3.13
N VAL A 451 8.04 5.28 3.37
CA VAL A 451 6.68 4.84 3.73
C VAL A 451 6.06 3.99 2.62
N LEU A 452 6.09 4.48 1.38
CA LEU A 452 5.55 3.74 0.24
C LEU A 452 6.32 2.43 -0.03
N ALA A 453 7.64 2.42 0.12
CA ALA A 453 8.45 1.21 -0.01
C ALA A 453 8.10 0.17 1.07
N ARG A 454 7.92 0.61 2.32
CA ARG A 454 7.46 -0.24 3.42
C ARG A 454 6.07 -0.81 3.11
N PHE A 455 5.15 0.03 2.66
CA PHE A 455 3.78 -0.36 2.31
C PHE A 455 3.68 -1.27 1.09
N GLY A 456 4.53 -1.06 0.09
CA GLY A 456 4.57 -1.84 -1.15
C GLY A 456 5.27 -3.18 -1.00
N SER A 457 6.12 -3.32 0.04
CA SER A 457 6.75 -4.60 0.36
C SER A 457 5.69 -5.62 0.77
N SER A 458 5.78 -6.85 0.27
CA SER A 458 4.99 -7.92 0.87
C SER A 458 5.52 -8.17 2.28
N ALA A 459 4.64 -8.31 3.27
CA ALA A 459 5.05 -8.77 4.58
C ALA A 459 5.88 -10.05 4.42
N LEU A 460 7.11 -10.04 4.92
CA LEU A 460 7.94 -11.23 4.86
C LEU A 460 7.27 -12.31 5.72
N PRO A 461 7.13 -13.55 5.20
CA PRO A 461 6.68 -14.67 6.02
C PRO A 461 7.51 -14.75 7.30
N LEU A 462 6.88 -15.08 8.41
CA LEU A 462 7.62 -15.36 9.64
C LEU A 462 8.58 -16.54 9.41
N PRO A 463 9.83 -16.49 9.92
CA PRO A 463 10.72 -17.64 9.87
C PRO A 463 10.08 -18.85 10.57
N ILE A 464 10.07 -20.00 9.92
CA ILE A 464 9.55 -21.26 10.46
C ILE A 464 10.68 -22.23 10.81
N ASN A 465 10.37 -23.22 11.65
CA ASN A 465 11.32 -24.20 12.16
C ASN A 465 12.52 -23.57 12.88
N LEU A 466 12.27 -22.53 13.69
CA LEU A 466 13.29 -22.03 14.59
C LEU A 466 13.61 -23.13 15.62
N LEU A 467 14.87 -23.56 15.65
CA LEU A 467 15.42 -24.49 16.62
C LEU A 467 16.49 -23.79 17.43
N ALA A 468 16.55 -24.07 18.73
CA ALA A 468 17.56 -23.59 19.64
C ALA A 468 18.24 -24.78 20.32
N THR A 469 19.54 -24.96 20.09
CA THR A 469 20.33 -26.08 20.62
C THR A 469 21.30 -25.57 21.67
N GLY A 470 21.16 -26.07 22.90
CA GLY A 470 22.02 -25.69 24.01
C GLY A 470 23.43 -26.31 23.95
N GLY A 471 24.42 -25.57 24.45
CA GLY A 471 25.79 -26.05 24.65
C GLY A 471 26.51 -25.30 25.79
N PRO A 472 27.77 -25.63 26.08
CA PRO A 472 28.55 -24.95 27.11
C PRO A 472 28.67 -23.46 26.79
N GLN A 473 28.10 -22.60 27.65
CA GLN A 473 28.06 -21.14 27.52
C GLN A 473 27.53 -20.64 26.17
N ARG A 474 26.64 -21.39 25.51
CA ARG A 474 26.10 -21.01 24.19
C ARG A 474 24.74 -21.63 23.89
N VAL A 475 24.01 -20.98 22.98
CA VAL A 475 22.84 -21.54 22.31
C VAL A 475 22.96 -21.28 20.81
N ASP A 476 22.88 -22.33 19.99
CA ASP A 476 22.86 -22.22 18.54
C ASP A 476 21.43 -22.19 18.01
N LEU A 477 21.15 -21.21 17.15
CA LEU A 477 19.87 -21.05 16.50
C LEU A 477 19.97 -21.41 15.02
N THR A 478 18.96 -22.10 14.51
CA THR A 478 18.77 -22.35 13.07
C THR A 478 17.31 -22.18 12.70
N TRP A 479 17.02 -21.68 11.50
CA TRP A 479 15.65 -21.55 10.99
C TRP A 479 15.58 -21.75 9.47
N THR A 480 14.38 -21.82 8.93
CA THR A 480 14.17 -21.94 7.48
C THR A 480 14.35 -20.58 6.79
N ALA A 481 15.03 -20.57 5.65
CA ALA A 481 15.16 -19.37 4.82
C ALA A 481 13.77 -18.81 4.43
N VAL A 482 13.66 -17.48 4.41
CA VAL A 482 12.44 -16.76 4.08
C VAL A 482 12.65 -16.09 2.74
N THR A 483 11.83 -16.44 1.75
CA THR A 483 11.88 -15.83 0.42
C THR A 483 11.69 -14.32 0.52
N GLY A 484 12.62 -13.56 -0.06
CA GLY A 484 12.61 -12.09 -0.05
C GLY A 484 13.29 -11.45 1.16
N ALA A 485 13.77 -12.23 2.14
CA ALA A 485 14.58 -11.71 3.23
C ALA A 485 16.01 -11.41 2.76
N THR A 486 16.56 -10.27 3.15
CA THR A 486 17.98 -9.92 2.96
C THR A 486 18.78 -10.11 4.24
N ALA A 487 18.12 -10.12 5.41
CA ALA A 487 18.72 -10.39 6.71
C ALA A 487 17.65 -10.86 7.72
N TYR A 488 18.08 -11.14 8.95
CA TYR A 488 17.25 -11.55 10.08
C TYR A 488 17.60 -10.78 11.35
N ASN A 489 16.58 -10.57 12.17
CA ASN A 489 16.69 -9.99 13.50
C ASN A 489 16.35 -11.07 14.54
N VAL A 490 17.23 -11.25 15.54
CA VAL A 490 17.08 -12.21 16.63
C VAL A 490 16.65 -11.46 17.89
N TYR A 491 15.58 -11.93 18.51
CA TYR A 491 15.07 -11.49 19.80
C TYR A 491 15.42 -12.53 20.85
N ARG A 492 15.74 -12.08 22.08
CA ARG A 492 16.17 -12.96 23.16
C ARG A 492 15.55 -12.54 24.49
N GLY A 493 15.12 -13.53 25.26
CA GLY A 493 14.59 -13.36 26.62
C GLY A 493 15.07 -14.45 27.57
N THR A 494 14.83 -14.26 28.86
CA THR A 494 14.99 -15.28 29.91
C THR A 494 13.66 -15.97 30.29
N SER A 495 12.55 -15.53 29.67
CA SER A 495 11.26 -16.23 29.65
C SER A 495 10.62 -16.15 28.26
N ASP A 496 9.67 -17.03 27.99
CA ASP A 496 8.87 -17.08 26.75
C ASP A 496 7.99 -15.83 26.50
N SER A 497 7.78 -15.04 27.56
CA SER A 497 6.94 -13.85 27.62
C SER A 497 7.76 -12.56 27.63
N ASN A 498 9.10 -12.63 27.71
CA ASN A 498 9.97 -11.47 27.87
C ASN A 498 11.17 -11.47 26.89
N LEU A 499 10.89 -11.43 25.59
CA LEU A 499 11.92 -11.34 24.54
C LEU A 499 12.28 -9.90 24.12
N GLY A 500 11.64 -8.89 24.74
CA GLY A 500 11.84 -7.48 24.44
C GLY A 500 11.21 -7.02 23.12
N THR A 501 11.04 -5.69 22.99
CA THR A 501 10.54 -5.03 21.78
C THR A 501 11.66 -4.72 20.79
N ALA A 502 12.89 -4.52 21.26
CA ALA A 502 14.09 -4.32 20.43
C ALA A 502 14.82 -5.65 20.16
N PRO A 503 15.38 -5.86 18.96
CA PRO A 503 16.13 -7.06 18.64
C PRO A 503 17.46 -7.10 19.42
N TYR A 504 17.83 -8.29 19.89
CA TYR A 504 19.12 -8.57 20.51
C TYR A 504 20.26 -8.48 19.48
N ARG A 505 20.02 -8.94 18.25
CA ARG A 505 20.93 -8.83 17.11
C ARG A 505 20.17 -8.59 15.82
N THR A 506 20.79 -7.85 14.90
CA THR A 506 20.23 -7.51 13.59
C THR A 506 21.25 -7.77 12.48
N GLY A 507 20.79 -7.80 11.23
CA GLY A 507 21.66 -7.90 10.06
C GLY A 507 22.24 -9.30 9.81
N ILE A 508 21.66 -10.34 10.39
CA ILE A 508 22.12 -11.72 10.20
C ILE A 508 21.71 -12.18 8.80
N THR A 509 22.67 -12.40 7.90
CA THR A 509 22.38 -12.80 6.51
C THR A 509 22.26 -14.32 6.31
N ALA A 510 22.75 -15.10 7.28
CA ALA A 510 22.60 -16.55 7.32
C ALA A 510 21.26 -16.96 7.95
N THR A 511 20.88 -18.23 7.81
CA THR A 511 19.72 -18.83 8.50
C THR A 511 20.10 -19.52 9.81
N ALA A 512 21.17 -19.03 10.43
CA ALA A 512 21.69 -19.52 11.69
C ALA A 512 22.38 -18.39 12.48
N PHE A 513 22.37 -18.51 13.80
CA PHE A 513 23.02 -17.57 14.71
C PHE A 513 23.49 -18.29 15.98
N ALA A 514 24.74 -18.07 16.39
CA ALA A 514 25.28 -18.63 17.62
C ALA A 514 25.34 -17.55 18.71
N ASP A 515 24.53 -17.70 19.76
CA ASP A 515 24.58 -16.85 20.95
C ASP A 515 25.62 -17.43 21.92
N MET A 516 26.75 -16.75 22.09
CA MET A 516 27.90 -17.23 22.86
C MET A 516 28.08 -16.43 24.16
N ALA A 517 28.99 -16.91 25.02
CA ALA A 517 29.33 -16.30 26.30
C ALA A 517 28.10 -16.14 27.23
N LEU A 518 27.21 -17.13 27.19
CA LEU A 518 26.03 -17.18 28.05
C LEU A 518 26.37 -17.72 29.43
N GLU A 519 25.70 -17.18 30.44
CA GLU A 519 25.65 -17.79 31.77
C GLU A 519 24.81 -19.07 31.73
N ALA A 520 24.97 -19.94 32.72
CA ALA A 520 24.18 -21.15 32.80
C ALA A 520 22.69 -20.80 33.02
N GLY A 521 21.82 -21.25 32.13
CA GLY A 521 20.40 -20.91 32.19
C GLY A 521 19.64 -21.20 30.90
N THR A 522 18.31 -21.09 30.98
CA THR A 522 17.43 -21.23 29.83
C THR A 522 17.21 -19.87 29.16
N TYR A 523 17.43 -19.81 27.85
CA TYR A 523 17.18 -18.64 27.04
C TYR A 523 16.10 -18.93 25.99
N TYR A 524 15.31 -17.92 25.68
CA TYR A 524 14.19 -17.97 24.74
C TYR A 524 14.45 -17.05 23.58
N TYR A 525 14.12 -17.49 22.37
CA TYR A 525 14.45 -16.81 21.14
C TYR A 525 13.27 -16.75 20.17
N GLN A 526 13.21 -15.66 19.42
CA GLN A 526 12.41 -15.52 18.21
C GLN A 526 13.26 -14.89 17.12
N VAL A 527 12.92 -15.18 15.87
CA VAL A 527 13.59 -14.60 14.71
C VAL A 527 12.56 -13.95 13.80
N ALA A 528 12.87 -12.78 13.27
CA ALA A 528 12.10 -12.11 12.24
C ALA A 528 12.94 -11.89 10.99
N ALA A 529 12.34 -12.12 9.81
CA ALA A 529 12.97 -11.81 8.54
C ALA A 529 12.88 -10.31 8.25
N THR A 530 13.92 -9.74 7.64
CA THR A 530 13.96 -8.34 7.18
C THR A 530 14.51 -8.26 5.75
N ASN A 531 14.07 -7.27 4.98
CA ASN A 531 14.60 -6.98 3.63
C ASN A 531 15.23 -5.57 3.56
N GLY A 532 15.62 -5.01 4.71
CA GLY A 532 16.20 -3.67 4.84
C GLY A 532 15.17 -2.54 4.87
N THR A 533 14.02 -2.68 4.20
CA THR A 533 12.90 -1.71 4.30
C THR A 533 11.80 -2.22 5.20
N SER A 534 11.58 -3.53 5.21
CA SER A 534 10.69 -4.49 5.90
C SER A 534 11.15 -5.19 7.18
N GLU A 535 10.31 -5.51 8.17
CA GLU A 535 10.50 -6.65 9.08
C GLU A 535 9.17 -7.43 9.10
N GLY A 536 9.24 -8.75 8.89
CA GLY A 536 8.09 -9.65 8.92
C GLY A 536 7.67 -10.08 10.32
N GLY A 537 6.70 -10.98 10.41
CA GLY A 537 6.30 -11.56 11.70
C GLY A 537 7.45 -12.31 12.39
N ARG A 538 7.43 -12.35 13.73
CA ARG A 538 8.36 -13.16 14.52
C ARG A 538 7.97 -14.64 14.46
N SER A 539 8.96 -15.52 14.46
CA SER A 539 8.79 -16.97 14.55
C SER A 539 8.05 -17.39 15.83
N ALA A 540 7.62 -18.65 15.90
CA ALA A 540 7.32 -19.27 17.20
C ALA A 540 8.56 -19.19 18.12
N VAL A 541 8.32 -19.11 19.43
CA VAL A 541 9.39 -19.09 20.44
C VAL A 541 10.09 -20.44 20.46
N ALA A 542 11.43 -20.43 20.46
CA ALA A 542 12.27 -21.59 20.73
C ALA A 542 13.12 -21.33 21.96
N SER A 543 13.46 -22.37 22.73
CA SER A 543 14.32 -22.23 23.91
C SER A 543 15.51 -23.19 23.86
N GLY A 544 16.63 -22.74 24.43
CA GLY A 544 17.85 -23.53 24.56
C GLY A 544 18.49 -23.31 25.93
N VAL A 545 19.13 -24.36 26.46
CA VAL A 545 19.80 -24.31 27.77
C VAL A 545 21.30 -24.10 27.56
N ALA A 546 21.82 -22.96 27.99
CA ALA A 546 23.25 -22.75 28.07
C ALA A 546 23.79 -23.51 29.29
N GLY A 547 24.72 -24.43 29.05
CA GLY A 547 25.40 -25.18 30.10
C GLY A 547 26.56 -24.39 30.73
N VAL A 548 27.04 -24.85 31.87
CA VAL A 548 28.30 -24.34 32.46
C VAL A 548 29.47 -24.56 31.51
N ALA A 549 30.50 -23.70 31.61
CA ALA A 549 31.74 -23.85 30.86
C ALA A 549 32.29 -25.27 31.03
N ALA A 550 32.70 -25.90 29.92
CA ALA A 550 33.42 -27.16 30.03
C ALA A 550 34.72 -26.92 30.84
N PRO A 551 35.07 -27.80 31.79
CA PRO A 551 36.32 -27.67 32.52
C PRO A 551 37.49 -27.65 31.52
N ALA A 552 38.44 -26.74 31.73
CA ALA A 552 39.64 -26.68 30.90
C ALA A 552 40.30 -28.07 30.84
N PRO A 553 40.73 -28.55 29.67
CA PRO A 553 41.41 -29.84 29.58
C PRO A 553 42.62 -29.86 30.52
N ALA A 554 42.79 -30.94 31.26
CA ALA A 554 43.91 -31.11 32.18
C ALA A 554 45.25 -30.92 31.42
N PRO A 555 46.27 -30.31 32.04
CA PRO A 555 47.57 -30.15 31.41
C PRO A 555 48.08 -31.50 30.90
N ALA A 556 48.39 -31.58 29.61
CA ALA A 556 49.00 -32.79 29.05
C ALA A 556 50.32 -33.07 29.78
N THR A 557 50.50 -34.32 30.21
CA THR A 557 51.73 -34.80 30.85
C THR A 557 52.92 -34.70 29.88
N ALA A 558 54.06 -34.25 30.41
CA ALA A 558 55.31 -34.08 29.69
C ALA A 558 55.78 -35.40 29.03
N PRO A 559 56.30 -35.37 27.78
CA PRO A 559 56.86 -36.57 27.16
C PRO A 559 58.20 -36.95 27.80
N ALA A 560 58.44 -38.27 27.88
CA ALA A 560 59.67 -38.88 28.39
C ALA A 560 60.91 -38.55 27.52
N PRO A 561 62.15 -38.64 28.08
CA PRO A 561 63.36 -38.16 27.41
C PRO A 561 63.81 -39.08 26.27
N ALA A 562 64.20 -38.48 25.15
CA ALA A 562 64.77 -39.16 23.99
C ALA A 562 66.29 -39.41 24.15
N PRO A 563 66.84 -40.54 23.66
CA PRO A 563 68.28 -40.76 23.58
C PRO A 563 68.94 -39.94 22.45
N ALA A 564 70.21 -39.55 22.67
CA ALA A 564 71.05 -38.73 21.79
C ALA A 564 71.91 -39.59 20.80
N PRO A 565 72.68 -39.02 19.86
CA PRO A 565 72.34 -38.94 18.43
C PRO A 565 73.27 -39.77 17.51
N ALA A 566 72.80 -40.08 16.29
CA ALA A 566 73.61 -40.59 15.17
C ALA A 566 73.73 -39.53 14.04
N PRO A 567 74.81 -39.52 13.24
CA PRO A 567 75.22 -38.35 12.43
C PRO A 567 74.36 -38.12 11.18
N ALA A 568 74.35 -36.85 10.75
CA ALA A 568 73.53 -36.31 9.67
C ALA A 568 73.86 -36.82 8.26
N PRO A 569 72.83 -37.11 7.44
CA PRO A 569 72.90 -37.00 5.99
C PRO A 569 72.43 -35.63 5.47
N ALA A 570 72.96 -35.26 4.30
CA ALA A 570 72.84 -34.02 3.54
C ALA A 570 71.38 -33.55 3.24
N PRO A 571 71.17 -32.26 2.91
CA PRO A 571 69.83 -31.69 2.78
C PRO A 571 69.08 -32.23 1.56
N ALA A 572 67.86 -32.73 1.79
CA ALA A 572 66.90 -33.11 0.76
C ALA A 572 65.85 -31.98 0.55
N PRO A 573 65.27 -31.86 -0.66
CA PRO A 573 64.79 -30.60 -1.23
C PRO A 573 63.44 -30.12 -0.71
N ALA A 574 63.15 -28.84 -1.00
CA ALA A 574 61.91 -28.12 -0.71
C ALA A 574 60.62 -28.88 -1.09
N PRO A 575 59.50 -28.69 -0.36
CA PRO A 575 58.23 -29.33 -0.67
C PRO A 575 57.73 -28.91 -2.06
N ALA A 576 57.30 -29.91 -2.84
CA ALA A 576 56.70 -29.74 -4.16
C ALA A 576 55.36 -28.96 -4.08
N PRO A 577 54.98 -28.21 -5.14
CA PRO A 577 53.72 -27.47 -5.19
C PRO A 577 52.50 -28.40 -5.12
N ALA A 578 51.45 -27.95 -4.42
CA ALA A 578 50.18 -28.66 -4.31
C ALA A 578 49.60 -28.98 -5.70
N THR A 579 49.52 -30.26 -6.04
CA THR A 579 48.85 -30.74 -7.25
C THR A 579 47.34 -30.75 -7.03
N CYS A 580 46.58 -30.14 -7.94
CA CYS A 580 45.12 -30.16 -7.89
C CYS A 580 44.60 -31.56 -8.16
N SER A 581 44.00 -32.18 -7.15
CA SER A 581 43.37 -33.50 -7.24
C SER A 581 41.89 -33.38 -6.90
N PHE A 582 41.01 -33.76 -7.83
CA PHE A 582 39.55 -33.72 -7.68
C PHE A 582 38.96 -35.11 -7.97
N PRO A 583 37.84 -35.48 -7.32
CA PRO A 583 37.21 -36.79 -7.50
C PRO A 583 36.76 -37.02 -8.94
N ALA A 584 36.84 -38.26 -9.41
CA ALA A 584 36.35 -38.62 -10.74
C ALA A 584 34.83 -38.42 -10.85
N TRP A 585 34.35 -37.95 -12.01
CA TRP A 585 32.92 -37.84 -12.26
C TRP A 585 32.27 -39.23 -12.34
N VAL A 586 31.09 -39.36 -11.72
CA VAL A 586 30.28 -40.56 -11.67
C VAL A 586 28.94 -40.26 -12.33
N GLN A 587 28.53 -41.11 -13.27
CA GLN A 587 27.28 -40.95 -14.01
C GLN A 587 26.08 -41.05 -13.07
N GLY A 588 25.17 -40.06 -13.14
CA GLY A 588 23.93 -40.03 -12.36
C GLY A 588 24.07 -39.60 -10.89
N GLN A 589 25.28 -39.27 -10.42
CA GLN A 589 25.48 -38.70 -9.08
C GLN A 589 25.11 -37.22 -9.05
N GLN A 590 24.37 -36.77 -8.03
CA GLN A 590 24.05 -35.36 -7.87
C GLN A 590 25.26 -34.56 -7.35
N TYR A 591 25.57 -33.45 -8.03
CA TYR A 591 26.63 -32.51 -7.68
C TYR A 591 26.04 -31.13 -7.37
N ALA A 592 26.42 -30.52 -6.25
CA ALA A 592 26.01 -29.16 -5.94
C ALA A 592 26.69 -28.15 -6.87
N ALA A 593 26.09 -26.96 -7.03
CA ALA A 593 26.70 -25.87 -7.77
C ALA A 593 28.06 -25.52 -7.14
N GLY A 594 29.11 -25.47 -7.97
CA GLY A 594 30.49 -25.22 -7.58
C GLY A 594 31.36 -26.46 -7.36
N ALA A 595 30.79 -27.68 -7.33
CA ALA A 595 31.57 -28.91 -7.19
C ALA A 595 32.49 -29.15 -8.41
N ILE A 596 33.72 -29.62 -8.18
CA ILE A 596 34.73 -29.87 -9.23
C ILE A 596 35.03 -31.36 -9.32
N VAL A 597 35.00 -31.91 -10.53
CA VAL A 597 35.25 -33.32 -10.82
C VAL A 597 36.26 -33.51 -11.96
N ALA A 598 36.98 -34.62 -11.95
CA ALA A 598 37.86 -35.05 -13.03
C ALA A 598 37.11 -35.97 -14.02
N TYR A 599 37.18 -35.69 -15.32
CA TYR A 599 36.58 -36.54 -16.35
C TYR A 599 37.42 -36.49 -17.63
N GLN A 600 37.82 -37.66 -18.14
CA GLN A 600 38.60 -37.81 -19.39
C GLN A 600 39.84 -36.89 -19.49
N GLY A 601 40.59 -36.75 -18.38
CA GLY A 601 41.86 -36.00 -18.36
C GLY A 601 41.72 -34.48 -18.21
N ALA A 602 40.51 -33.97 -17.95
CA ALA A 602 40.27 -32.56 -17.62
C ALA A 602 39.40 -32.42 -16.36
N PHE A 603 39.41 -31.24 -15.74
CA PHE A 603 38.52 -30.92 -14.62
C PHE A 603 37.34 -30.08 -15.09
N TYR A 604 36.20 -30.28 -14.42
CA TYR A 604 34.95 -29.58 -14.72
C TYR A 604 34.27 -29.14 -13.43
N ARG A 605 33.75 -27.92 -13.41
CA ARG A 605 33.03 -27.33 -12.29
C ARG A 605 31.53 -27.25 -12.60
N ALA A 606 30.69 -27.66 -11.66
CA ALA A 606 29.24 -27.59 -11.83
C ALA A 606 28.77 -26.13 -11.72
N ARG A 607 28.07 -25.62 -12.74
CA ARG A 607 27.56 -24.23 -12.78
C ARG A 607 26.29 -24.07 -11.94
N PHE A 608 25.53 -25.16 -11.83
CA PHE A 608 24.30 -25.29 -11.06
C PHE A 608 24.28 -26.66 -10.38
N ALA A 609 23.28 -26.91 -9.52
CA ALA A 609 23.03 -28.27 -9.03
C ALA A 609 22.79 -29.20 -10.24
N ASN A 610 23.60 -30.24 -10.36
CA ASN A 610 23.68 -31.09 -11.52
C ASN A 610 23.31 -32.54 -11.13
N PRO A 611 22.27 -33.14 -11.74
CA PRO A 611 21.87 -34.53 -11.47
C PRO A 611 22.85 -35.63 -11.91
N GLY A 612 24.07 -35.28 -12.32
CA GLY A 612 25.07 -36.23 -12.80
C GLY A 612 25.08 -36.38 -14.32
N TYR A 613 24.78 -35.31 -15.05
CA TYR A 613 24.92 -35.26 -16.51
C TYR A 613 26.40 -35.25 -16.93
N ASN A 614 26.70 -35.71 -18.14
CA ASN A 614 28.08 -35.89 -18.62
C ASN A 614 28.81 -34.54 -18.86
N PRO A 615 30.03 -34.33 -18.32
CA PRO A 615 30.79 -33.08 -18.43
C PRO A 615 31.18 -32.62 -19.83
N THR A 616 31.31 -33.53 -20.81
CA THR A 616 31.67 -33.17 -22.19
C THR A 616 30.45 -33.00 -23.10
N ILE A 617 29.28 -33.46 -22.66
CA ILE A 617 28.02 -33.37 -23.43
C ILE A 617 27.20 -32.15 -22.98
N SER A 618 27.15 -31.87 -21.68
CA SER A 618 26.30 -30.82 -21.13
C SER A 618 27.12 -29.65 -20.57
N THR A 619 27.52 -28.76 -21.48
CA THR A 619 28.18 -27.47 -21.15
C THR A 619 27.25 -26.48 -20.44
N TYR A 620 25.94 -26.79 -20.40
CA TYR A 620 24.96 -26.07 -19.59
C TYR A 620 25.21 -26.29 -18.10
N TYR A 621 25.44 -27.53 -17.67
CA TYR A 621 25.66 -27.85 -16.25
C TYR A 621 27.14 -27.81 -15.84
N TRP A 622 28.07 -28.05 -16.76
CA TRP A 622 29.50 -28.08 -16.48
C TRP A 622 30.27 -27.00 -17.23
N GLU A 623 31.19 -26.33 -16.54
CA GLU A 623 32.24 -25.50 -17.16
C GLU A 623 33.60 -26.18 -17.00
N ARG A 624 34.52 -25.96 -17.95
CA ARG A 624 35.88 -26.48 -17.84
C ARG A 624 36.61 -25.74 -16.73
N TYR A 625 37.27 -26.47 -15.84
CA TYR A 625 38.03 -25.93 -14.74
C TYR A 625 39.53 -26.15 -14.98
N THR A 626 40.28 -25.06 -15.01
CA THR A 626 41.75 -25.08 -15.03
C THR A 626 42.23 -24.61 -13.68
N CYS A 627 43.12 -25.37 -13.06
CA CYS A 627 43.63 -25.01 -11.75
C CYS A 627 44.60 -23.82 -11.89
N THR A 628 44.17 -22.64 -11.51
CA THR A 628 44.98 -21.42 -11.52
C THR A 628 44.89 -20.73 -10.17
N THR A 629 46.04 -20.44 -9.57
CA THR A 629 46.18 -19.52 -8.43
C THR A 629 45.72 -18.12 -8.84
N ALA A 630 44.80 -17.52 -8.08
CA ALA A 630 44.07 -16.27 -8.39
C ALA A 630 44.97 -15.02 -8.57
N PRO A 631 44.52 -13.94 -9.26
CA PRO A 631 43.67 -12.90 -8.64
C PRO A 631 42.59 -12.20 -9.54
N ALA A 632 41.84 -11.27 -8.92
CA ALA A 632 40.55 -10.61 -9.25
C ALA A 632 40.59 -9.41 -10.27
N PRO A 633 39.54 -8.54 -10.43
CA PRO A 633 38.15 -8.72 -10.93
C PRO A 633 37.70 -7.71 -12.04
N ALA A 634 36.44 -7.85 -12.53
CA ALA A 634 35.50 -6.85 -13.13
C ALA A 634 35.51 -6.59 -14.70
N PRO A 635 34.52 -5.89 -15.31
CA PRO A 635 33.24 -6.44 -15.85
C PRO A 635 32.85 -6.06 -17.32
N ALA A 636 31.83 -6.76 -17.87
CA ALA A 636 30.81 -6.43 -18.94
C ALA A 636 31.26 -6.10 -20.40
N PRO A 637 30.59 -6.57 -21.51
CA PRO A 637 29.18 -6.22 -21.85
C PRO A 637 28.35 -7.23 -22.72
N ALA A 638 27.08 -6.88 -22.96
CA ALA A 638 26.15 -7.41 -24.01
C ALA A 638 26.17 -6.47 -25.26
N PRO A 639 25.45 -6.66 -26.39
CA PRO A 639 24.46 -7.69 -26.78
C PRO A 639 24.69 -8.32 -28.19
N ALA A 640 23.90 -9.35 -28.52
CA ALA A 640 23.87 -10.04 -29.82
C ALA A 640 22.72 -9.56 -30.74
N PRO A 641 22.87 -9.59 -32.08
CA PRO A 641 21.75 -9.60 -33.00
C PRO A 641 21.44 -11.01 -33.56
N ALA A 642 20.18 -11.38 -33.34
CA ALA A 642 19.22 -12.20 -34.09
C ALA A 642 19.67 -13.44 -34.91
N PRO A 643 19.15 -14.63 -34.55
CA PRO A 643 19.05 -15.76 -35.47
C PRO A 643 17.75 -15.72 -36.30
N ALA A 644 17.85 -16.11 -37.57
CA ALA A 644 16.74 -16.46 -38.45
C ALA A 644 16.60 -18.01 -38.52
N PRO A 645 15.48 -18.56 -39.01
CA PRO A 645 14.57 -19.35 -38.18
C PRO A 645 14.56 -20.83 -38.55
N ALA A 646 14.02 -21.65 -37.64
CA ALA A 646 13.77 -23.07 -37.86
C ALA A 646 12.38 -23.44 -37.28
N PRO A 647 11.77 -24.57 -37.69
CA PRO A 647 10.50 -24.59 -38.42
C PRO A 647 9.27 -24.73 -37.51
N ALA A 648 8.10 -24.48 -38.10
CA ALA A 648 6.80 -24.53 -37.43
C ALA A 648 6.48 -25.92 -36.84
N PRO A 649 6.15 -26.01 -35.53
CA PRO A 649 5.57 -27.20 -34.93
C PRO A 649 4.08 -27.34 -35.29
N ALA A 650 3.65 -28.59 -35.46
CA ALA A 650 2.28 -29.00 -35.73
C ALA A 650 1.28 -28.50 -34.64
N PRO A 651 0.01 -28.25 -35.00
CA PRO A 651 -0.98 -27.67 -34.10
C PRO A 651 -1.29 -28.57 -32.90
N ALA A 652 -1.43 -27.92 -31.74
CA ALA A 652 -1.78 -28.53 -30.46
C ALA A 652 -3.17 -29.20 -30.51
N PRO A 653 -3.36 -30.36 -29.86
CA PRO A 653 -4.68 -30.96 -29.71
C PRO A 653 -5.59 -30.05 -28.86
N ALA A 654 -6.87 -29.99 -29.25
CA ALA A 654 -7.92 -29.27 -28.53
C ALA A 654 -8.11 -29.83 -27.09
N PRO A 655 -8.54 -28.99 -26.12
CA PRO A 655 -8.64 -29.39 -24.71
C PRO A 655 -9.64 -30.54 -24.52
N ALA A 656 -9.16 -31.63 -23.92
CA ALA A 656 -10.01 -32.72 -23.47
C ALA A 656 -10.93 -32.25 -22.34
N ALA A 657 -12.22 -32.51 -22.47
CA ALA A 657 -13.19 -32.23 -21.42
C ALA A 657 -12.91 -33.08 -20.18
N CYS A 658 -12.52 -32.44 -19.09
CA CYS A 658 -12.37 -33.10 -17.80
C CYS A 658 -13.73 -33.41 -17.20
N SER A 659 -14.08 -34.70 -17.14
CA SER A 659 -15.23 -35.17 -16.38
C SER A 659 -14.75 -35.95 -15.18
N TYR A 660 -15.00 -35.43 -13.97
CA TYR A 660 -14.73 -36.09 -12.70
C TYR A 660 -16.04 -36.33 -11.95
N PRO A 661 -16.14 -37.41 -11.14
CA PRO A 661 -17.35 -37.75 -10.41
C PRO A 661 -17.84 -36.60 -9.53
N LEU A 662 -19.16 -36.45 -9.40
CA LEU A 662 -19.73 -35.53 -8.41
C LEU A 662 -19.33 -35.97 -7.00
N TRP A 663 -19.00 -34.99 -6.15
CA TRP A 663 -18.78 -35.24 -4.73
C TRP A 663 -20.08 -35.73 -4.08
N VAL A 664 -19.98 -36.83 -3.36
CA VAL A 664 -21.00 -37.42 -2.51
C VAL A 664 -20.61 -37.25 -1.04
N GLN A 665 -21.54 -36.71 -0.25
CA GLN A 665 -21.38 -36.53 1.20
C GLN A 665 -21.19 -37.87 1.91
N GLY A 666 -20.23 -37.93 2.84
CA GLY A 666 -19.96 -39.13 3.65
C GLY A 666 -19.26 -40.29 2.90
N ARG A 667 -18.92 -40.12 1.62
CA ARG A 667 -18.12 -41.09 0.87
C ARG A 667 -16.64 -40.94 1.20
N GLN A 668 -15.97 -42.06 1.44
CA GLN A 668 -14.51 -42.09 1.62
C GLN A 668 -13.79 -41.82 0.28
N TYR A 669 -12.87 -40.86 0.30
CA TYR A 669 -11.97 -40.50 -0.81
C TYR A 669 -10.51 -40.68 -0.38
N ALA A 670 -9.72 -41.34 -1.21
CA ALA A 670 -8.27 -41.42 -1.00
C ALA A 670 -7.60 -40.06 -1.32
N ALA A 671 -6.43 -39.80 -0.73
CA ALA A 671 -5.61 -38.64 -1.09
C ALA A 671 -5.34 -38.63 -2.61
N GLY A 672 -5.49 -37.47 -3.25
CA GLY A 672 -5.40 -37.30 -4.70
C GLY A 672 -6.71 -37.49 -5.47
N SER A 673 -7.80 -37.95 -4.84
CA SER A 673 -9.10 -38.07 -5.51
C SER A 673 -9.60 -36.70 -6.00
N ILE A 674 -10.10 -36.63 -7.23
CA ILE A 674 -10.67 -35.41 -7.81
C ILE A 674 -12.18 -35.57 -7.97
N VAL A 675 -12.94 -34.59 -7.50
CA VAL A 675 -14.40 -34.56 -7.56
C VAL A 675 -14.91 -33.22 -8.06
N THR A 676 -16.11 -33.23 -8.63
CA THR A 676 -16.86 -32.04 -9.01
C THR A 676 -17.83 -31.67 -7.89
N TYR A 677 -17.78 -30.44 -7.38
CA TYR A 677 -18.73 -29.91 -6.40
C TYR A 677 -19.08 -28.46 -6.77
N GLN A 678 -20.37 -28.14 -6.93
CA GLN A 678 -20.86 -26.82 -7.33
C GLN A 678 -20.15 -26.27 -8.59
N SER A 679 -20.02 -27.11 -9.62
CA SER A 679 -19.37 -26.80 -10.91
C SER A 679 -17.88 -26.44 -10.82
N ARG A 680 -17.20 -26.78 -9.71
CA ARG A 680 -15.76 -26.63 -9.52
C ARG A 680 -15.12 -27.97 -9.20
N LEU A 681 -13.85 -28.13 -9.55
CA LEU A 681 -13.08 -29.33 -9.26
C LEU A 681 -12.28 -29.15 -7.97
N TYR A 682 -12.24 -30.19 -7.16
CA TYR A 682 -11.49 -30.24 -5.91
C TYR A 682 -10.69 -31.53 -5.85
N ARG A 683 -9.44 -31.42 -5.37
CA ARG A 683 -8.55 -32.57 -5.11
C ARG A 683 -8.43 -32.79 -3.60
N ALA A 684 -8.54 -34.03 -3.17
CA ALA A 684 -8.35 -34.40 -1.76
C ALA A 684 -6.85 -34.32 -1.41
N LYS A 685 -6.47 -33.50 -0.44
CA LYS A 685 -5.08 -33.40 0.05
C LYS A 685 -4.67 -34.60 0.91
N PHE A 686 -5.65 -35.21 1.60
CA PHE A 686 -5.50 -36.37 2.48
C PHE A 686 -6.66 -37.35 2.26
N ALA A 687 -6.59 -38.54 2.88
CA ALA A 687 -7.76 -39.42 2.97
C ALA A 687 -8.91 -38.69 3.67
N ASN A 688 -10.10 -38.72 3.06
CA ASN A 688 -11.20 -37.85 3.41
C ASN A 688 -12.49 -38.66 3.53
N PRO A 689 -13.17 -38.67 4.69
CA PRO A 689 -14.41 -39.42 4.91
C PRO A 689 -15.65 -38.81 4.21
N GLY A 690 -15.45 -37.84 3.31
CA GLY A 690 -16.52 -37.20 2.55
C GLY A 690 -16.99 -35.90 3.20
N TYR A 691 -16.06 -35.10 3.75
CA TYR A 691 -16.31 -33.73 4.19
C TYR A 691 -16.54 -32.79 3.01
N ASN A 692 -17.31 -31.72 3.22
CA ASN A 692 -17.70 -30.78 2.18
C ASN A 692 -16.49 -29.99 1.62
N PRO A 693 -16.29 -29.96 0.28
CA PRO A 693 -15.16 -29.27 -0.36
C PRO A 693 -15.05 -27.76 -0.15
N THR A 694 -16.15 -27.06 0.16
CA THR A 694 -16.12 -25.60 0.42
C THR A 694 -16.04 -25.25 1.90
N ILE A 695 -16.39 -26.19 2.79
CA ILE A 695 -16.35 -25.96 4.24
C ILE A 695 -14.99 -26.40 4.81
N SER A 696 -14.44 -27.52 4.33
CA SER A 696 -13.21 -28.09 4.89
C SER A 696 -12.04 -27.99 3.91
N THR A 697 -11.49 -26.77 3.82
CA THR A 697 -10.25 -26.48 3.05
C THR A 697 -9.02 -27.19 3.61
N TYR A 698 -9.12 -27.81 4.78
CA TYR A 698 -8.09 -28.71 5.32
C TYR A 698 -7.95 -29.98 4.47
N TYR A 699 -9.06 -30.60 4.05
CA TYR A 699 -9.04 -31.84 3.27
C TYR A 699 -9.07 -31.63 1.76
N TRP A 700 -9.53 -30.48 1.28
CA TRP A 700 -9.69 -30.23 -0.15
C TRP A 700 -8.87 -29.02 -0.61
N GLU A 701 -8.38 -29.08 -1.84
CA GLU A 701 -7.81 -27.93 -2.56
C GLU A 701 -8.48 -27.78 -3.94
N PRO A 702 -8.64 -26.55 -4.47
CA PRO A 702 -9.14 -26.35 -5.82
C PRO A 702 -8.23 -27.03 -6.86
N TYR A 703 -8.85 -27.65 -7.87
CA TYR A 703 -8.14 -28.30 -8.96
C TYR A 703 -8.52 -27.64 -10.29
N THR A 704 -7.54 -27.52 -11.18
CA THR A 704 -7.74 -27.06 -12.56
C THR A 704 -7.11 -28.09 -13.47
N CYS A 705 -7.85 -28.50 -14.49
CA CYS A 705 -7.31 -29.41 -15.48
C CYS A 705 -6.15 -28.77 -16.24
N ARG A 706 -5.08 -29.54 -16.42
CA ARG A 706 -3.93 -29.16 -17.23
C ARG A 706 -3.94 -29.94 -18.52
#